data_AF-A0A9W7L9F6-F1
#
_entry.id   AF-A0A9W7L9F6-F1
#
_cell.length_a   1.000
_cell.length_b   1.000
_cell.length_c   1.000
_cell.angle_alpha   90.00
_cell.angle_beta   90.00
_cell.angle_gamma   90.00
#
_symmetry.space_group_name_H-M   'P 1'
#
loop_
_entity.id
_entity.type
_entity.pdbx_description
1 polymer ?
#
loop_
_entity_poly.entity_id
_entity_poly.type
_entity_poly.pdbx_seq_one_letter_code
_entity_poly.pdbx_strand_id
1 'polypeptide(L)'
;MSLSGISSVPGCKGTLKHFVGYSNNEGRDRGYSPSNVASDREWRVWNGTLDKAEAVMTSYTTGNGRASVNWDEPTMRALRRSFSGIVVTDFDEVFNSVGFHMHASSVYSSVVHFLNSEVDVFMVPSDPLGFIEMGVRAVEEGLVEREVLEMKVEKVWKFKEAMYGVGEEGEQNDTKEDYDMAKKAAAESVVLLKNDNAALPMKKETKIFLTGPLADSLAPLCGGWTFHWQGPRSDDEGFEALCGGSDYCSTIEEGMTRKFDGIEMEFSSDVVADAVSVNPDAVVVAIGENPYAEKPGDIRSLHLPSSQSELIRNLRQALPDIKIIAVYVGGRPRILDDIVDNVDAMVVSFLPGPSGGEAIADVLVGQTNPAARLPMQWPKYADGGRRTYDTYVTDLCTKSQYEVGRDGDGIPNYEYVECDVQWRFGEGLSYTEFEETFEGAKEDPGMDDWQPPGFLGATFHVSPSSTVQFKVKIKNTGSVPGEHVSMMYYETIARSTTPRKEELFSFIRTDIINPGEEVEIVHTLKGEEMKYFDSTSGSHFVYEDGMTSIVKIGNAGSYCRQATGDADGSICLPLKVVVSNPDSGEICGYSCDAWSQTCGEGFSTYESCIAACQQSSREGTPWSWDYVDCAERVVAETSVSGGGCTKIRSECRDVVDGAVADGGSLEVPQVVGGGEAWVFGLGGLIVGLGFGVLGMRQANARKDQMMVLQDFDGDDVEDFSVEMKRMGMT
;
A
#
# COMPACT_ATOMS: atom_id res chain seq x y z
N MET A 1 0.31 4.60 14.14
CA MET A 1 1.31 5.62 14.52
C MET A 1 2.11 5.99 13.28
N SER A 2 2.22 7.27 12.92
CA SER A 2 3.03 7.71 11.78
C SER A 2 4.51 7.85 12.20
N LEU A 3 5.43 7.77 11.24
CA LEU A 3 6.84 8.09 11.47
C LEU A 3 7.00 9.49 12.09
N SER A 4 6.22 10.46 11.61
CA SER A 4 6.19 11.82 12.16
C SER A 4 5.77 11.88 13.63
N GLY A 5 4.86 11.01 14.08
CA GLY A 5 4.43 10.96 15.48
C GLY A 5 5.47 10.33 16.41
N ILE A 6 6.28 9.39 15.92
CA ILE A 6 7.41 8.86 16.69
C ILE A 6 8.51 9.92 16.77
N SER A 7 8.85 10.52 15.64
CA SER A 7 9.94 11.51 15.55
C SER A 7 9.60 12.86 16.19
N SER A 8 8.33 13.11 16.53
CA SER A 8 7.95 14.26 17.36
C SER A 8 8.27 14.08 18.84
N VAL A 9 8.48 12.84 19.31
CA VAL A 9 8.90 12.58 20.70
C VAL A 9 10.40 12.89 20.81
N PRO A 10 10.82 13.80 21.71
CA PRO A 10 12.22 14.13 21.89
C PRO A 10 13.07 12.88 22.17
N GLY A 11 14.18 12.73 21.44
CA GLY A 11 15.09 11.58 21.58
C GLY A 11 14.63 10.29 20.89
N CYS A 12 13.41 10.23 20.34
CA CYS A 12 12.94 9.10 19.54
C CYS A 12 13.15 9.33 18.04
N LYS A 13 13.39 8.25 17.28
CA LYS A 13 13.46 8.26 15.82
C LYS A 13 12.70 7.06 15.26
N GLY A 14 11.90 7.30 14.22
CA GLY A 14 11.13 6.25 13.55
C GLY A 14 12.05 5.29 12.79
N THR A 15 11.94 3.99 13.09
CA THR A 15 12.63 2.94 12.32
C THR A 15 11.62 2.14 11.51
N LEU A 16 11.67 2.27 10.18
CA LEU A 16 10.85 1.45 9.29
C LEU A 16 11.37 0.00 9.26
N LYS A 17 10.46 -0.99 9.29
CA LYS A 17 10.82 -2.40 9.26
C LYS A 17 9.74 -3.26 8.58
N HIS A 18 10.08 -4.36 7.90
CA HIS A 18 11.41 -4.94 7.71
C HIS A 18 11.78 -4.90 6.22
N PHE A 19 12.86 -4.21 5.87
CA PHE A 19 13.28 -3.95 4.49
C PHE A 19 14.01 -5.16 3.88
N VAL A 20 13.46 -5.84 2.89
CA VAL A 20 12.13 -5.67 2.30
C VAL A 20 11.49 -7.04 2.11
N GLY A 21 10.17 -7.08 1.85
CA GLY A 21 9.50 -8.30 1.43
C GLY A 21 9.24 -9.29 2.54
N TYR A 22 9.30 -8.85 3.80
CA TYR A 22 9.18 -9.76 4.93
C TYR A 22 7.90 -10.58 4.90
N SER A 23 6.80 -9.92 4.51
CA SER A 23 5.47 -10.51 4.41
C SER A 23 5.22 -11.28 3.11
N ASN A 24 6.09 -11.14 2.11
CA ASN A 24 5.92 -11.71 0.77
C ASN A 24 6.39 -13.18 0.70
N ASN A 25 6.01 -13.98 1.69
CA ASN A 25 6.38 -15.40 1.79
C ASN A 25 5.14 -16.29 1.82
N GLU A 26 5.33 -17.60 2.00
CA GLU A 26 4.25 -18.57 2.00
C GLU A 26 3.41 -18.64 3.30
N GLY A 27 3.41 -17.59 4.12
CA GLY A 27 2.76 -17.54 5.43
C GLY A 27 3.58 -18.17 6.55
N ARG A 28 4.91 -18.26 6.35
CA ARG A 28 5.88 -18.75 7.34
C ARG A 28 6.86 -17.62 7.64
N ASP A 29 6.98 -17.26 8.90
CA ASP A 29 7.91 -16.21 9.34
C ASP A 29 9.35 -16.50 8.87
N ARG A 30 10.03 -15.47 8.34
CA ARG A 30 11.38 -15.57 7.72
C ARG A 30 11.46 -16.60 6.58
N GLY A 31 10.32 -16.93 5.97
CA GLY A 31 10.20 -17.93 4.92
C GLY A 31 10.76 -17.46 3.58
N TYR A 32 10.78 -18.38 2.62
CA TYR A 32 11.14 -18.08 1.24
C TYR A 32 10.01 -17.35 0.52
N SER A 33 10.35 -16.28 -0.18
CA SER A 33 9.51 -15.57 -1.14
C SER A 33 9.67 -16.23 -2.50
N PRO A 34 8.59 -16.80 -3.09
CA PRO A 34 8.63 -17.40 -4.42
C PRO A 34 8.71 -16.37 -5.55
N SER A 35 8.54 -15.08 -5.23
CA SER A 35 8.65 -13.96 -6.16
C SER A 35 9.81 -13.03 -5.77
N ASN A 36 9.98 -11.93 -6.49
CA ASN A 36 10.92 -10.88 -6.06
C ASN A 36 10.53 -10.39 -4.67
N VAL A 37 11.50 -10.39 -3.75
CA VAL A 37 11.30 -9.96 -2.36
C VAL A 37 10.73 -8.55 -2.30
N ALA A 38 11.18 -7.66 -3.18
CA ALA A 38 10.57 -6.34 -3.35
C ALA A 38 9.49 -6.37 -4.45
N SER A 39 8.26 -6.73 -4.06
CA SER A 39 7.08 -6.61 -4.94
C SER A 39 6.68 -5.15 -5.17
N ASP A 40 5.84 -4.89 -6.18
CA ASP A 40 5.17 -3.59 -6.39
C ASP A 40 4.59 -3.02 -5.09
N ARG A 41 3.88 -3.86 -4.33
CA ARG A 41 3.22 -3.48 -3.07
C ARG A 41 4.23 -3.03 -2.01
N GLU A 42 5.32 -3.77 -1.88
CA GLU A 42 6.40 -3.43 -0.96
C GLU A 42 7.02 -2.08 -1.36
N TRP A 43 7.42 -1.94 -2.62
CA TRP A 43 8.03 -0.70 -3.11
C TRP A 43 7.13 0.53 -2.97
N ARG A 44 5.82 0.40 -3.15
CA ARG A 44 4.87 1.52 -2.94
C ARG A 44 4.89 2.00 -1.49
N VAL A 45 4.88 1.07 -0.54
CA VAL A 45 4.95 1.39 0.90
C VAL A 45 6.29 2.05 1.23
N TRP A 46 7.41 1.48 0.77
CA TRP A 46 8.73 2.03 1.04
C TRP A 46 8.93 3.40 0.38
N ASN A 47 8.64 3.56 -0.90
CA ASN A 47 8.85 4.82 -1.60
C ASN A 47 8.01 5.99 -1.02
N GLY A 48 6.80 5.70 -0.54
CA GLY A 48 5.94 6.71 0.10
C GLY A 48 6.29 7.08 1.55
N THR A 49 7.24 6.38 2.16
CA THR A 49 7.58 6.54 3.60
C THR A 49 9.06 6.73 3.90
N LEU A 50 9.96 6.34 2.99
CA LEU A 50 11.42 6.42 3.19
C LEU A 50 11.91 7.85 3.40
N ASP A 51 11.28 8.84 2.76
CA ASP A 51 11.58 10.27 2.92
C ASP A 51 11.33 10.79 4.34
N LYS A 52 10.45 10.11 5.09
CA LYS A 52 10.07 10.45 6.47
C LYS A 52 10.78 9.59 7.51
N ALA A 53 11.52 8.58 7.09
CA ALA A 53 12.22 7.69 8.01
C ALA A 53 13.60 8.23 8.33
N GLU A 54 14.06 8.04 9.57
CA GLU A 54 15.47 8.28 9.93
C GLU A 54 16.27 6.99 10.04
N ALA A 55 15.60 5.86 10.21
CA ALA A 55 16.22 4.54 10.22
C ALA A 55 15.38 3.49 9.48
N VAL A 56 16.06 2.49 8.93
CA VAL A 56 15.48 1.32 8.27
C VAL A 56 16.12 0.05 8.83
N MET A 57 15.31 -0.91 9.23
CA MET A 57 15.74 -2.24 9.66
C MET A 57 15.57 -3.25 8.53
N THR A 58 16.59 -4.06 8.26
CA THR A 58 16.54 -5.08 7.19
C THR A 58 15.62 -6.25 7.55
N SER A 59 15.25 -7.05 6.56
CA SER A 59 14.44 -8.27 6.71
C SER A 59 15.31 -9.52 6.73
N TYR A 60 14.73 -10.63 7.21
CA TYR A 60 15.24 -11.99 7.11
C TYR A 60 14.88 -12.70 5.78
N THR A 61 13.90 -12.21 5.04
CA THR A 61 13.27 -13.01 3.97
C THR A 61 14.25 -13.33 2.85
N THR A 62 14.26 -14.59 2.41
CA THR A 62 15.00 -15.04 1.23
C THR A 62 14.07 -15.13 0.03
N GLY A 63 14.58 -15.01 -1.17
CA GLY A 63 13.87 -15.22 -2.44
C GLY A 63 14.89 -15.28 -3.58
N ASN A 64 14.56 -15.82 -4.75
CA ASN A 64 15.53 -16.09 -5.83
C ASN A 64 16.88 -16.66 -5.34
N GLY A 65 16.87 -17.42 -4.22
CA GLY A 65 18.05 -17.96 -3.55
C GLY A 65 18.95 -16.98 -2.79
N ARG A 66 18.49 -15.77 -2.43
CA ARG A 66 19.27 -14.75 -1.68
C ARG A 66 18.46 -14.13 -0.54
N ALA A 67 19.08 -13.93 0.63
CA ALA A 67 18.47 -13.27 1.79
C ALA A 67 18.35 -11.77 1.56
N SER A 68 17.27 -11.11 2.00
CA SER A 68 16.99 -9.66 1.81
C SER A 68 18.14 -8.77 2.26
N VAL A 69 18.75 -9.10 3.39
CA VAL A 69 19.92 -8.38 3.93
C VAL A 69 21.15 -8.47 3.01
N ASN A 70 21.22 -9.53 2.18
CA ASN A 70 22.29 -9.83 1.23
C ASN A 70 21.85 -9.73 -0.24
N TRP A 71 20.56 -9.41 -0.51
CA TRP A 71 19.83 -9.87 -1.72
C TRP A 71 20.53 -9.48 -3.01
N ASP A 72 21.17 -8.34 -2.97
CA ASP A 72 22.27 -7.95 -3.83
C ASP A 72 22.74 -6.59 -3.32
N GLU A 73 24.00 -6.25 -3.61
CA GLU A 73 24.41 -4.85 -3.49
C GLU A 73 23.41 -3.92 -4.21
N PRO A 74 22.88 -4.22 -5.41
CA PRO A 74 21.85 -3.42 -6.08
C PRO A 74 20.64 -2.98 -5.25
N THR A 75 20.00 -3.81 -4.45
CA THR A 75 18.77 -3.48 -3.69
C THR A 75 19.12 -2.59 -2.52
N MET A 76 20.20 -2.93 -1.80
CA MET A 76 20.70 -2.06 -0.74
C MET A 76 21.24 -0.75 -1.31
N ARG A 77 21.87 -0.75 -2.48
CA ARG A 77 22.27 0.45 -3.22
C ARG A 77 21.05 1.24 -3.70
N ALA A 78 19.98 0.58 -4.12
CA ALA A 78 18.72 1.22 -4.51
C ALA A 78 18.07 1.91 -3.30
N LEU A 79 18.02 1.23 -2.14
CA LEU A 79 17.65 1.86 -0.87
C LEU A 79 18.55 3.08 -0.63
N ARG A 80 19.88 2.94 -0.73
CA ARG A 80 20.84 4.02 -0.49
C ARG A 80 20.73 5.20 -1.46
N ARG A 81 20.22 5.01 -2.68
CA ARG A 81 19.91 6.11 -3.61
C ARG A 81 18.74 6.95 -3.13
N SER A 82 17.79 6.34 -2.44
CA SER A 82 16.56 7.01 -1.97
C SER A 82 16.56 7.32 -0.47
N PHE A 83 17.53 6.80 0.29
CA PHE A 83 17.55 6.87 1.75
C PHE A 83 18.95 7.12 2.32
N SER A 84 19.09 8.25 3.01
CA SER A 84 20.34 8.71 3.60
C SER A 84 20.48 8.41 5.09
N GLY A 85 19.43 7.91 5.76
CA GLY A 85 19.44 7.60 7.20
C GLY A 85 20.20 6.33 7.57
N ILE A 86 19.99 5.86 8.80
CA ILE A 86 20.67 4.66 9.33
C ILE A 86 20.01 3.39 8.81
N VAL A 87 20.82 2.46 8.33
CA VAL A 87 20.37 1.08 8.08
C VAL A 87 20.93 0.18 9.18
N VAL A 88 20.03 -0.55 9.84
CA VAL A 88 20.36 -1.51 10.90
C VAL A 88 19.96 -2.91 10.48
N THR A 89 20.78 -3.92 10.79
CA THR A 89 20.35 -5.31 10.61
C THR A 89 19.22 -5.66 11.57
N ASP A 90 18.39 -6.64 11.21
CA ASP A 90 17.58 -7.34 12.19
C ASP A 90 18.44 -8.25 13.10
N PHE A 91 17.81 -8.86 14.09
CA PHE A 91 18.43 -9.66 15.14
C PHE A 91 19.32 -10.78 14.58
N ASP A 92 20.61 -10.66 14.88
CA ASP A 92 21.65 -11.66 14.61
C ASP A 92 21.88 -11.99 13.12
N GLU A 93 21.43 -11.11 12.21
CA GLU A 93 21.48 -11.37 10.77
C GLU A 93 22.88 -11.62 10.22
N VAL A 94 23.89 -10.99 10.82
CA VAL A 94 25.30 -11.24 10.49
C VAL A 94 25.65 -12.72 10.67
N PHE A 95 25.16 -13.36 11.72
CA PHE A 95 25.45 -14.77 11.99
C PHE A 95 24.44 -15.72 11.35
N ASN A 96 23.18 -15.30 11.19
CA ASN A 96 22.18 -16.04 10.42
C ASN A 96 22.61 -16.23 8.97
N SER A 97 23.41 -15.32 8.39
CA SER A 97 24.03 -15.52 7.07
C SER A 97 24.80 -16.85 6.96
N VAL A 98 25.31 -17.39 8.06
CA VAL A 98 25.96 -18.71 8.11
C VAL A 98 24.95 -19.80 8.44
N GLY A 99 24.32 -19.73 9.62
CA GLY A 99 23.58 -20.86 10.19
C GLY A 99 22.14 -21.01 9.69
N PHE A 100 21.56 -19.96 9.14
CA PHE A 100 20.16 -19.92 8.71
C PHE A 100 20.03 -19.76 7.19
N HIS A 101 20.65 -18.71 6.63
CA HIS A 101 20.60 -18.41 5.19
C HIS A 101 21.60 -19.22 4.36
N MET A 102 22.66 -19.75 4.98
CA MET A 102 23.71 -20.51 4.31
C MET A 102 24.43 -19.73 3.19
N HIS A 103 24.55 -18.41 3.32
CA HIS A 103 25.23 -17.51 2.38
C HIS A 103 26.72 -17.31 2.66
N ALA A 104 27.16 -17.52 3.89
CA ALA A 104 28.55 -17.39 4.28
C ALA A 104 29.10 -18.74 4.78
N SER A 105 30.29 -19.10 4.30
CA SER A 105 30.99 -20.35 4.70
C SER A 105 31.53 -20.34 6.13
N SER A 106 31.62 -19.17 6.75
CA SER A 106 32.11 -19.00 8.12
C SER A 106 31.59 -17.69 8.72
N VAL A 107 31.57 -17.60 10.05
CA VAL A 107 31.21 -16.36 10.75
C VAL A 107 32.15 -15.22 10.35
N TYR A 108 33.47 -15.49 10.26
CA TYR A 108 34.46 -14.50 9.85
C TYR A 108 34.18 -13.93 8.45
N SER A 109 33.92 -14.78 7.45
CA SER A 109 33.56 -14.31 6.11
C SER A 109 32.26 -13.51 6.09
N SER A 110 31.32 -13.83 6.98
CA SER A 110 30.08 -13.05 7.11
C SER A 110 30.37 -11.67 7.69
N VAL A 111 31.16 -11.57 8.77
CA VAL A 111 31.56 -10.29 9.35
C VAL A 111 32.24 -9.40 8.30
N VAL A 112 33.20 -9.94 7.55
CA VAL A 112 33.88 -9.22 6.46
C VAL A 112 32.87 -8.70 5.41
N HIS A 113 31.92 -9.54 5.00
CA HIS A 113 30.90 -9.15 4.03
C HIS A 113 30.01 -8.00 4.56
N PHE A 114 29.50 -8.14 5.78
CA PHE A 114 28.60 -7.16 6.39
C PHE A 114 29.28 -5.82 6.64
N LEU A 115 30.54 -5.80 7.08
CA LEU A 115 31.30 -4.57 7.29
C LEU A 115 31.56 -3.80 5.99
N ASN A 116 31.66 -4.49 4.85
CA ASN A 116 31.76 -3.87 3.53
C ASN A 116 30.40 -3.56 2.89
N SER A 117 29.29 -4.01 3.48
CA SER A 117 27.95 -3.82 2.91
C SER A 117 27.44 -2.39 3.11
N GLU A 118 26.26 -2.09 2.55
CA GLU A 118 25.60 -0.80 2.74
C GLU A 118 24.92 -0.65 4.11
N VAL A 119 25.08 -1.59 5.06
CA VAL A 119 24.47 -1.51 6.40
C VAL A 119 25.36 -0.71 7.38
N ASP A 120 24.77 0.10 8.27
CA ASP A 120 25.52 0.96 9.20
C ASP A 120 25.64 0.37 10.61
N VAL A 121 24.58 -0.29 11.09
CA VAL A 121 24.50 -0.81 12.46
C VAL A 121 24.21 -2.31 12.42
N PHE A 122 25.01 -3.08 13.16
CA PHE A 122 24.93 -4.54 13.19
C PHE A 122 24.34 -5.00 14.53
N MET A 123 23.14 -5.56 14.50
CA MET A 123 22.48 -6.13 15.68
C MET A 123 23.02 -7.55 15.92
N VAL A 124 24.11 -7.65 16.69
CA VAL A 124 24.77 -8.92 17.02
C VAL A 124 24.73 -9.16 18.53
N PRO A 125 23.59 -9.62 19.07
CA PRO A 125 23.41 -9.80 20.50
C PRO A 125 24.05 -11.10 21.02
N SER A 126 24.29 -12.08 20.16
CA SER A 126 24.72 -13.43 20.52
C SER A 126 26.22 -13.51 20.89
N ASP A 127 27.08 -12.81 20.14
CA ASP A 127 28.52 -12.68 20.40
C ASP A 127 29.07 -11.33 19.91
N PRO A 128 28.80 -10.23 20.63
CA PRO A 128 29.24 -8.89 20.24
C PRO A 128 30.77 -8.73 20.32
N LEU A 129 31.45 -9.41 21.26
CA LEU A 129 32.90 -9.31 21.39
C LEU A 129 33.60 -10.04 20.25
N GLY A 130 33.15 -11.24 19.90
CA GLY A 130 33.66 -11.96 18.75
C GLY A 130 33.47 -11.19 17.44
N PHE A 131 32.31 -10.53 17.25
CA PHE A 131 32.09 -9.63 16.11
C PHE A 131 33.14 -8.52 16.02
N ILE A 132 33.45 -7.86 17.15
CA ILE A 132 34.45 -6.78 17.21
C ILE A 132 35.85 -7.33 16.90
N GLU A 133 36.26 -8.44 17.52
CA GLU A 133 37.58 -9.05 17.30
C GLU A 133 37.77 -9.46 15.85
N MET A 134 36.75 -10.07 15.24
CA MET A 134 36.74 -10.42 13.82
C MET A 134 36.80 -9.17 12.92
N GLY A 135 36.09 -8.10 13.28
CA GLY A 135 36.14 -6.83 12.55
C GLY A 135 37.52 -6.16 12.58
N VAL A 136 38.17 -6.12 13.76
CA VAL A 136 39.55 -5.61 13.89
C VAL A 136 40.49 -6.42 13.02
N ARG A 137 40.41 -7.75 13.11
CA ARG A 137 41.21 -8.65 12.28
C ARG A 137 40.99 -8.41 10.78
N ALA A 138 39.75 -8.20 10.35
CA ALA A 138 39.43 -7.93 8.95
C ALA A 138 40.09 -6.64 8.42
N VAL A 139 40.18 -5.60 9.26
CA VAL A 139 40.91 -4.37 8.93
C VAL A 139 42.42 -4.59 8.89
N GLU A 140 42.97 -5.31 9.86
CA GLU A 140 44.40 -5.64 9.91
C GLU A 140 44.86 -6.48 8.71
N GLU A 141 43.99 -7.39 8.24
CA GLU A 141 44.22 -8.21 7.05
C GLU A 141 43.93 -7.46 5.71
N GLY A 142 43.41 -6.23 5.76
CA GLY A 142 43.08 -5.43 4.57
C GLY A 142 41.83 -5.90 3.82
N LEU A 143 40.98 -6.70 4.46
CA LEU A 143 39.71 -7.18 3.91
C LEU A 143 38.56 -6.17 4.10
N VAL A 144 38.74 -5.21 5.00
CA VAL A 144 37.83 -4.08 5.22
C VAL A 144 38.68 -2.82 5.30
N GLU A 145 38.42 -1.84 4.43
CA GLU A 145 39.11 -0.56 4.48
C GLU A 145 38.68 0.23 5.73
N ARG A 146 39.65 0.88 6.39
CA ARG A 146 39.38 1.66 7.61
C ARG A 146 38.38 2.78 7.33
N GLU A 147 38.51 3.40 6.17
CA GLU A 147 37.70 4.51 5.69
C GLU A 147 36.22 4.13 5.61
N VAL A 148 35.90 2.88 5.22
CA VAL A 148 34.52 2.36 5.21
C VAL A 148 33.92 2.35 6.61
N LEU A 149 34.69 1.93 7.62
CA LEU A 149 34.23 1.93 9.01
C LEU A 149 34.10 3.35 9.55
N GLU A 150 35.04 4.23 9.25
CA GLU A 150 34.99 5.64 9.67
C GLU A 150 33.74 6.34 9.13
N MET A 151 33.37 6.11 7.86
CA MET A 151 32.13 6.63 7.28
C MET A 151 30.87 6.13 8.02
N LYS A 152 30.81 4.83 8.34
CA LYS A 152 29.68 4.25 9.10
C LYS A 152 29.60 4.83 10.51
N VAL A 153 30.74 4.95 11.19
CA VAL A 153 30.83 5.53 12.54
C VAL A 153 30.40 6.99 12.53
N GLU A 154 30.85 7.79 11.56
CA GLU A 154 30.43 9.19 11.42
C GLU A 154 28.91 9.30 11.25
N LYS A 155 28.32 8.41 10.46
CA LYS A 155 26.87 8.37 10.24
C LYS A 155 26.09 8.04 11.51
N VAL A 156 26.51 7.00 12.23
CA VAL A 156 25.93 6.62 13.53
C VAL A 156 26.13 7.73 14.55
N TRP A 157 27.28 8.41 14.53
CA TRP A 157 27.54 9.56 15.40
C TRP A 157 26.57 10.71 15.12
N LYS A 158 26.39 11.11 13.85
CA LYS A 158 25.42 12.14 13.44
C LYS A 158 23.99 11.76 13.82
N PHE A 159 23.62 10.49 13.64
CA PHE A 159 22.30 9.99 14.04
C PHE A 159 22.09 10.12 15.55
N LYS A 160 23.11 9.75 16.36
CA LYS A 160 23.07 9.94 17.80
C LYS A 160 23.06 11.42 18.19
N GLU A 161 23.83 12.27 17.53
CA GLU A 161 23.84 13.72 17.76
C GLU A 161 22.45 14.33 17.50
N ALA A 162 21.76 13.89 16.45
CA ALA A 162 20.37 14.28 16.18
C ALA A 162 19.35 13.71 17.18
N MET A 163 19.76 12.77 18.04
CA MET A 163 19.01 12.30 19.20
C MET A 163 19.46 12.98 20.51
N TYR A 164 20.61 13.66 20.54
CA TYR A 164 21.24 14.15 21.78
C TYR A 164 20.70 15.50 22.27
N GLY A 165 20.71 15.62 23.61
CA GLY A 165 19.71 16.25 24.48
C GLY A 165 19.32 15.30 25.65
N VAL A 166 19.69 14.03 25.54
CA VAL A 166 19.44 12.92 26.49
C VAL A 166 20.04 13.20 27.88
N GLY A 167 19.18 13.56 28.82
CA GLY A 167 19.53 13.92 30.19
C GLY A 167 18.48 14.75 30.92
N GLU A 168 17.51 15.34 30.21
CA GLU A 168 16.30 15.84 30.85
C GLU A 168 15.37 14.65 31.13
N GLU A 169 14.84 14.56 32.35
CA GLU A 169 13.72 13.67 32.66
C GLU A 169 12.66 13.94 31.58
N GLY A 170 12.31 12.91 30.80
CA GLY A 170 11.27 13.03 29.80
C GLY A 170 9.98 13.54 30.43
N GLU A 171 9.07 14.06 29.60
CA GLU A 171 7.71 14.34 30.04
C GLU A 171 7.13 13.14 30.81
N GLN A 172 6.23 13.43 31.75
CA GLN A 172 5.53 12.36 32.46
C GLN A 172 4.80 11.51 31.42
N ASN A 173 5.27 10.28 31.23
CA ASN A 173 4.59 9.27 30.42
C ASN A 173 3.46 8.64 31.25
N ASP A 174 2.55 7.94 30.56
CA ASP A 174 1.46 7.18 31.19
C ASP A 174 0.51 8.09 31.98
N THR A 175 0.18 9.24 31.39
CA THR A 175 -0.80 10.19 31.91
C THR A 175 -2.22 9.70 31.68
N LYS A 176 -3.18 10.34 32.35
CA LYS A 176 -4.60 10.07 32.09
C LYS A 176 -4.93 10.32 30.62
N GLU A 177 -4.35 11.36 30.02
CA GLU A 177 -4.52 11.73 28.62
C GLU A 177 -3.99 10.63 27.68
N ASP A 178 -2.87 9.99 28.01
CA ASP A 178 -2.33 8.86 27.26
C ASP A 178 -3.27 7.66 27.31
N TYR A 179 -3.79 7.32 28.50
CA TYR A 179 -4.75 6.23 28.66
C TYR A 179 -6.08 6.51 27.96
N ASP A 180 -6.60 7.74 28.06
CA ASP A 180 -7.82 8.17 27.37
C ASP A 180 -7.62 8.06 25.84
N MET A 181 -6.45 8.45 25.33
CA MET A 181 -6.10 8.31 23.91
C MET A 181 -5.98 6.84 23.49
N ALA A 182 -5.34 5.99 24.30
CA ALA A 182 -5.22 4.56 24.04
C ALA A 182 -6.61 3.88 23.99
N LYS A 183 -7.49 4.21 24.94
CA LYS A 183 -8.87 3.74 24.96
C LYS A 183 -9.67 4.24 23.76
N LYS A 184 -9.52 5.51 23.39
CA LYS A 184 -10.16 6.07 22.19
C LYS A 184 -9.70 5.32 20.94
N ALA A 185 -8.39 5.11 20.77
CA ALA A 185 -7.84 4.35 19.65
C ALA A 185 -8.33 2.90 19.63
N ALA A 186 -8.42 2.25 20.79
CA ALA A 186 -8.99 0.91 20.91
C ALA A 186 -10.45 0.89 20.44
N ALA A 187 -11.31 1.78 20.96
CA ALA A 187 -12.73 1.85 20.59
C ALA A 187 -12.92 2.17 19.09
N GLU A 188 -12.08 3.04 18.54
CA GLU A 188 -12.06 3.40 17.13
C GLU A 188 -11.57 2.29 16.19
N SER A 189 -10.99 1.22 16.74
CA SER A 189 -10.48 0.06 15.98
C SER A 189 -11.42 -1.14 15.98
N VAL A 190 -12.47 -1.13 16.81
CA VAL A 190 -13.43 -2.23 16.92
C VAL A 190 -14.39 -2.22 15.72
N VAL A 191 -14.35 -3.29 14.93
CA VAL A 191 -15.15 -3.47 13.71
C VAL A 191 -16.38 -4.31 14.01
N LEU A 192 -17.57 -3.80 13.68
CA LEU A 192 -18.81 -4.57 13.67
C LEU A 192 -19.01 -5.21 12.29
N LEU A 193 -19.10 -6.54 12.21
CA LEU A 193 -19.16 -7.27 10.93
C LEU A 193 -20.49 -7.98 10.67
N LYS A 194 -21.28 -8.17 11.71
CA LYS A 194 -22.62 -8.75 11.63
C LYS A 194 -23.49 -8.18 12.75
N ASN A 195 -24.74 -7.87 12.45
CA ASN A 195 -25.72 -7.38 13.43
C ASN A 195 -27.17 -7.71 13.02
N ASP A 196 -27.50 -8.99 13.00
CA ASP A 196 -28.82 -9.47 12.59
C ASP A 196 -29.89 -9.11 13.63
N ASN A 197 -31.05 -8.64 13.14
CA ASN A 197 -32.20 -8.28 13.97
C ASN A 197 -31.87 -7.26 15.08
N ALA A 198 -30.90 -6.36 14.82
CA ALA A 198 -30.43 -5.36 15.79
C ALA A 198 -30.06 -5.96 17.15
N ALA A 199 -29.29 -7.07 17.13
CA ALA A 199 -28.77 -7.71 18.35
C ALA A 199 -27.85 -6.77 19.16
N LEU A 200 -27.17 -5.84 18.49
CA LEU A 200 -26.40 -4.75 19.09
C LEU A 200 -26.97 -3.37 18.64
N PRO A 201 -26.83 -2.32 19.48
CA PRO A 201 -26.27 -2.35 20.84
C PRO A 201 -27.25 -2.98 21.85
N MET A 202 -26.70 -3.61 22.90
CA MET A 202 -27.49 -4.16 24.01
C MET A 202 -27.86 -3.07 25.02
N LYS A 203 -29.00 -3.24 25.68
CA LYS A 203 -29.40 -2.38 26.80
C LYS A 203 -28.54 -2.68 28.04
N LYS A 204 -28.27 -1.69 28.87
CA LYS A 204 -27.42 -1.84 30.06
C LYS A 204 -27.98 -2.83 31.10
N GLU A 205 -29.29 -3.05 31.09
CA GLU A 205 -30.00 -3.95 32.00
C GLU A 205 -30.15 -5.38 31.46
N THR A 206 -29.57 -5.68 30.29
CA THR A 206 -29.64 -7.01 29.66
C THR A 206 -28.97 -8.06 30.55
N LYS A 207 -29.64 -9.19 30.81
CA LYS A 207 -29.02 -10.33 31.51
C LYS A 207 -28.11 -11.08 30.54
N ILE A 208 -26.80 -11.06 30.78
CA ILE A 208 -25.80 -11.61 29.86
C ILE A 208 -25.09 -12.81 30.47
N PHE A 209 -24.96 -13.88 29.69
CA PHE A 209 -24.02 -14.97 29.96
C PHE A 209 -22.75 -14.77 29.14
N LEU A 210 -21.63 -14.42 29.79
CA LEU A 210 -20.32 -14.26 29.15
C LEU A 210 -19.54 -15.56 29.22
N THR A 211 -18.95 -15.97 28.09
CA THR A 211 -18.10 -17.15 28.03
C THR A 211 -17.05 -17.05 26.94
N GLY A 212 -16.28 -18.12 26.75
CA GLY A 212 -15.20 -18.21 25.76
C GLY A 212 -13.81 -18.02 26.38
N PRO A 213 -12.77 -18.59 25.75
CA PRO A 213 -11.45 -18.70 26.35
C PRO A 213 -10.71 -17.36 26.54
N LEU A 214 -11.19 -16.27 25.93
CA LEU A 214 -10.55 -14.95 25.96
C LEU A 214 -11.32 -13.92 26.80
N ALA A 215 -12.43 -14.31 27.45
CA ALA A 215 -13.30 -13.38 28.16
C ALA A 215 -12.61 -12.67 29.34
N ASP A 216 -11.86 -13.43 30.13
CA ASP A 216 -11.17 -12.95 31.33
C ASP A 216 -9.64 -13.04 31.17
N SER A 217 -9.11 -12.38 30.14
CA SER A 217 -7.67 -12.31 29.95
C SER A 217 -7.23 -11.04 29.24
N LEU A 218 -6.31 -10.30 29.86
CA LEU A 218 -5.66 -9.14 29.25
C LEU A 218 -4.70 -9.55 28.14
N ALA A 219 -4.12 -10.75 28.25
CA ALA A 219 -3.03 -11.16 27.40
C ALA A 219 -3.42 -11.18 25.90
N PRO A 220 -4.50 -11.88 25.50
CA PRO A 220 -4.98 -11.87 24.12
C PRO A 220 -5.30 -10.48 23.58
N LEU A 221 -5.77 -9.55 24.42
CA LEU A 221 -6.07 -8.18 23.99
C LEU A 221 -4.80 -7.42 23.60
N CYS A 222 -3.67 -7.74 24.21
CA CYS A 222 -2.39 -7.06 23.99
C CYS A 222 -1.52 -7.70 22.91
N GLY A 223 -1.61 -9.02 22.72
CA GLY A 223 -0.83 -9.76 21.73
C GLY A 223 0.68 -9.77 21.97
N GLY A 224 1.44 -10.23 20.96
CA GLY A 224 2.90 -10.23 20.97
C GLY A 224 3.51 -8.83 20.91
N TRP A 225 4.82 -8.71 21.14
CA TRP A 225 5.53 -7.42 21.22
C TRP A 225 5.04 -6.47 22.33
N THR A 226 4.33 -7.00 23.33
CA THR A 226 3.80 -6.24 24.47
C THR A 226 4.29 -6.87 25.77
N PHE A 227 4.94 -6.08 26.63
CA PHE A 227 5.57 -6.51 27.89
C PHE A 227 6.70 -7.54 27.72
N HIS A 228 6.39 -8.72 27.19
CA HIS A 228 7.32 -9.72 26.73
C HIS A 228 7.25 -9.88 25.21
N TRP A 229 8.30 -10.47 24.62
CA TRP A 229 8.35 -10.74 23.17
C TRP A 229 7.11 -11.51 22.68
N GLN A 230 6.75 -12.60 23.35
CA GLN A 230 5.58 -13.41 23.00
C GLN A 230 4.25 -12.86 23.55
N GLY A 231 4.27 -11.66 24.13
CA GLY A 231 3.13 -11.08 24.84
C GLY A 231 3.11 -11.47 26.33
N PRO A 232 2.26 -10.79 27.12
CA PRO A 232 2.07 -11.12 28.53
C PRO A 232 1.43 -12.51 28.67
N ARG A 233 1.70 -13.16 29.80
CA ARG A 233 1.09 -14.43 30.23
C ARG A 233 -0.01 -14.16 31.23
N SER A 234 -0.94 -15.11 31.36
CA SER A 234 -2.06 -14.99 32.30
C SER A 234 -1.62 -14.94 33.78
N ASP A 235 -0.41 -15.41 34.09
CA ASP A 235 0.17 -15.45 35.44
C ASP A 235 1.26 -14.38 35.66
N ASP A 236 1.43 -13.42 34.73
CA ASP A 236 2.43 -12.36 34.88
C ASP A 236 2.00 -11.35 35.95
N GLU A 237 2.58 -11.49 37.15
CA GLU A 237 2.41 -10.53 38.24
C GLU A 237 2.91 -9.13 37.81
N GLY A 238 2.06 -8.11 37.98
CA GLY A 238 2.44 -6.71 37.77
C GLY A 238 2.23 -6.17 36.36
N PHE A 239 1.80 -6.99 35.38
CA PHE A 239 1.43 -6.47 34.06
C PHE A 239 0.32 -5.41 34.15
N GLU A 240 -0.70 -5.68 34.96
CA GLU A 240 -1.80 -4.75 35.21
C GLU A 240 -1.32 -3.43 35.86
N ALA A 241 -0.39 -3.51 36.80
CA ALA A 241 0.18 -2.33 37.44
C ALA A 241 0.97 -1.45 36.44
N LEU A 242 1.62 -2.06 35.46
CA LEU A 242 2.39 -1.35 34.43
C LEU A 242 1.51 -0.68 33.37
N CYS A 243 0.27 -1.11 33.20
CA CYS A 243 -0.68 -0.47 32.30
C CYS A 243 -1.59 0.55 33.01
N GLY A 244 -1.24 0.98 34.23
CA GLY A 244 -1.98 1.99 34.99
C GLY A 244 -2.96 1.42 36.02
N GLY A 245 -2.99 0.10 36.21
CA GLY A 245 -3.90 -0.60 37.10
C GLY A 245 -5.31 -0.76 36.51
N SER A 246 -6.21 -1.33 37.31
CA SER A 246 -7.59 -1.66 36.92
C SER A 246 -8.37 -0.49 36.34
N ASP A 247 -8.02 0.75 36.68
CA ASP A 247 -8.72 1.94 36.16
C ASP A 247 -8.55 2.10 34.63
N TYR A 248 -7.46 1.58 34.06
CA TYR A 248 -7.10 1.76 32.64
C TYR A 248 -6.91 0.44 31.87
N CYS A 249 -6.67 -0.66 32.58
CA CYS A 249 -6.63 -2.00 32.02
C CYS A 249 -7.93 -2.74 32.33
N SER A 250 -8.46 -3.45 31.34
CA SER A 250 -9.64 -4.29 31.56
C SER A 250 -9.68 -5.49 30.62
N THR A 251 -9.98 -6.66 31.18
CA THR A 251 -10.45 -7.81 30.40
C THR A 251 -11.83 -7.49 29.81
N ILE A 252 -12.32 -8.34 28.88
CA ILE A 252 -13.68 -8.17 28.35
C ILE A 252 -14.70 -8.30 29.49
N GLU A 253 -14.49 -9.26 30.39
CA GLU A 253 -15.29 -9.43 31.61
C GLU A 253 -15.36 -8.15 32.44
N GLU A 254 -14.20 -7.58 32.80
CA GLU A 254 -14.13 -6.38 33.63
C GLU A 254 -14.76 -5.16 32.92
N GLY A 255 -14.50 -5.01 31.63
CA GLY A 255 -15.07 -3.96 30.80
C GLY A 255 -16.60 -4.04 30.77
N MET A 256 -17.16 -5.23 30.59
CA MET A 256 -18.60 -5.45 30.62
C MET A 256 -19.18 -5.17 32.01
N THR A 257 -18.54 -5.65 33.07
CA THR A 257 -18.98 -5.42 34.47
C THR A 257 -19.11 -3.94 34.81
N ARG A 258 -18.27 -3.09 34.23
CA ARG A 258 -18.33 -1.63 34.42
C ARG A 258 -19.50 -0.96 33.69
N LYS A 259 -20.08 -1.61 32.67
CA LYS A 259 -21.04 -0.98 31.73
C LYS A 259 -22.47 -1.50 31.84
N PHE A 260 -22.66 -2.73 32.31
CA PHE A 260 -23.97 -3.36 32.46
C PHE A 260 -24.38 -3.41 33.94
N ASP A 261 -25.59 -2.95 34.24
CA ASP A 261 -26.09 -2.74 35.61
C ASP A 261 -26.70 -4.01 36.25
N GLY A 262 -26.47 -5.19 35.66
CA GLY A 262 -27.17 -6.42 36.03
C GLY A 262 -26.47 -7.71 35.62
N ILE A 263 -25.13 -7.71 35.62
CA ILE A 263 -24.38 -8.89 35.23
C ILE A 263 -24.54 -10.04 36.25
N GLU A 264 -25.26 -11.10 35.86
CA GLU A 264 -25.08 -12.44 36.39
C GLU A 264 -24.15 -13.22 35.44
N MET A 265 -22.84 -12.99 35.59
CA MET A 265 -21.80 -13.65 34.81
C MET A 265 -21.47 -15.00 35.47
N GLU A 266 -21.60 -16.08 34.70
CA GLU A 266 -21.24 -17.43 35.15
C GLU A 266 -20.17 -18.03 34.23
N PHE A 267 -19.05 -18.45 34.83
CA PHE A 267 -17.96 -19.15 34.16
C PHE A 267 -17.97 -20.62 34.60
N SER A 268 -18.01 -21.54 33.65
CA SER A 268 -18.20 -22.96 33.96
C SER A 268 -17.45 -23.92 33.05
N SER A 269 -17.17 -25.12 33.60
CA SER A 269 -16.70 -26.27 32.85
C SER A 269 -17.76 -26.91 31.96
N ASP A 270 -19.06 -26.75 32.26
CA ASP A 270 -20.17 -27.18 31.39
C ASP A 270 -20.95 -25.95 30.91
N VAL A 271 -20.30 -25.18 30.03
CA VAL A 271 -20.76 -23.88 29.55
C VAL A 271 -22.20 -23.92 29.02
N VAL A 272 -22.59 -24.99 28.32
CA VAL A 272 -23.90 -25.07 27.67
C VAL A 272 -25.00 -25.34 28.69
N ALA A 273 -24.80 -26.28 29.61
CA ALA A 273 -25.79 -26.57 30.65
C ALA A 273 -26.04 -25.35 31.55
N ASP A 274 -24.98 -24.62 31.87
CA ASP A 274 -25.08 -23.45 32.74
C ASP A 274 -25.73 -22.27 32.02
N ALA A 275 -25.40 -22.01 30.75
CA ALA A 275 -26.11 -21.01 29.95
C ALA A 275 -27.62 -21.30 29.89
N VAL A 276 -28.02 -22.57 29.76
CA VAL A 276 -29.43 -22.98 29.80
C VAL A 276 -30.06 -22.76 31.18
N SER A 277 -29.32 -23.07 32.25
CA SER A 277 -29.78 -22.87 33.62
C SER A 277 -29.98 -21.39 33.96
N VAL A 278 -29.03 -20.54 33.56
CA VAL A 278 -29.07 -19.08 33.75
C VAL A 278 -30.23 -18.46 32.98
N ASN A 279 -30.53 -18.98 31.79
CA ASN A 279 -31.53 -18.47 30.85
C ASN A 279 -31.35 -16.95 30.61
N PRO A 280 -30.22 -16.53 30.01
CA PRO A 280 -29.90 -15.12 29.79
C PRO A 280 -30.75 -14.52 28.66
N ASP A 281 -30.78 -13.19 28.57
CA ASP A 281 -31.34 -12.46 27.43
C ASP A 281 -30.39 -12.49 26.22
N ALA A 282 -29.08 -12.58 26.49
CA ALA A 282 -28.02 -12.68 25.47
C ALA A 282 -26.82 -13.49 25.97
N VAL A 283 -26.10 -14.09 25.03
CA VAL A 283 -24.83 -14.79 25.26
C VAL A 283 -23.73 -14.04 24.52
N VAL A 284 -22.64 -13.71 25.22
CA VAL A 284 -21.43 -13.15 24.61
C VAL A 284 -20.33 -14.19 24.67
N VAL A 285 -19.71 -14.49 23.53
CA VAL A 285 -18.64 -15.48 23.42
C VAL A 285 -17.36 -14.81 22.92
N ALA A 286 -16.37 -14.68 23.80
CA ALA A 286 -15.04 -14.16 23.46
C ALA A 286 -14.16 -15.27 22.86
N ILE A 287 -13.87 -15.16 21.57
CA ILE A 287 -13.15 -16.15 20.76
C ILE A 287 -11.89 -15.55 20.12
N GLY A 288 -10.98 -16.42 19.67
CA GLY A 288 -9.82 -16.01 18.88
C GLY A 288 -8.52 -16.69 19.29
N GLU A 289 -7.45 -15.92 19.41
CA GLU A 289 -6.08 -16.41 19.59
C GLU A 289 -5.37 -15.82 20.82
N ASN A 290 -4.58 -16.65 21.50
CA ASN A 290 -3.61 -16.15 22.50
C ASN A 290 -2.47 -15.37 21.83
N PRO A 291 -1.71 -14.57 22.59
CA PRO A 291 -0.54 -13.86 22.08
C PRO A 291 0.50 -14.76 21.42
N TYR A 292 1.14 -14.21 20.39
CA TYR A 292 2.27 -14.80 19.70
C TYR A 292 3.06 -13.69 19.02
N ALA A 293 4.35 -13.93 18.77
CA ALA A 293 5.17 -13.07 17.92
C ALA A 293 6.07 -13.90 17.02
N GLU A 294 6.29 -13.43 15.79
CA GLU A 294 7.26 -13.97 14.82
C GLU A 294 7.09 -15.49 14.60
N LYS A 295 8.19 -16.19 14.35
CA LYS A 295 8.27 -17.61 14.01
C LYS A 295 7.54 -18.56 14.98
N PRO A 296 7.55 -18.38 16.31
CA PRO A 296 6.70 -19.17 17.20
C PRO A 296 5.20 -19.05 16.91
N GLY A 297 4.76 -17.94 16.32
CA GLY A 297 3.37 -17.70 15.90
C GLY A 297 2.98 -18.34 14.57
N ASP A 298 3.88 -19.07 13.91
CA ASP A 298 3.60 -19.80 12.68
C ASP A 298 2.55 -20.91 12.90
N ILE A 299 1.51 -20.93 12.08
CA ILE A 299 0.40 -21.89 12.16
C ILE A 299 0.42 -22.87 11.00
N ARG A 300 -0.26 -24.01 11.15
CA ARG A 300 -0.45 -25.01 10.08
C ARG A 300 -1.82 -24.94 9.43
N SER A 301 -2.74 -24.19 10.02
CA SER A 301 -4.12 -24.02 9.57
C SER A 301 -4.64 -22.67 10.03
N LEU A 302 -5.37 -21.99 9.15
CA LEU A 302 -6.09 -20.73 9.45
C LEU A 302 -7.44 -20.96 10.14
N HIS A 303 -7.94 -22.19 10.23
CA HIS A 303 -9.18 -22.51 10.96
C HIS A 303 -9.03 -22.22 12.45
N LEU A 304 -9.96 -21.47 13.03
CA LEU A 304 -10.02 -21.30 14.48
C LEU A 304 -10.02 -22.68 15.18
N PRO A 305 -9.43 -22.84 16.39
CA PRO A 305 -9.51 -24.10 17.11
C PRO A 305 -10.96 -24.62 17.20
N SER A 306 -11.19 -25.87 16.82
CA SER A 306 -12.56 -26.40 16.65
C SER A 306 -13.38 -26.37 17.93
N SER A 307 -12.74 -26.40 19.10
CA SER A 307 -13.42 -26.26 20.39
C SER A 307 -14.21 -24.95 20.51
N GLN A 308 -13.76 -23.87 19.86
CA GLN A 308 -14.44 -22.57 19.90
C GLN A 308 -15.65 -22.54 18.95
N SER A 309 -15.53 -23.10 17.74
CA SER A 309 -16.68 -23.22 16.82
C SER A 309 -17.72 -24.22 17.31
N GLU A 310 -17.28 -25.34 17.90
CA GLU A 310 -18.15 -26.31 18.57
C GLU A 310 -18.92 -25.70 19.75
N LEU A 311 -18.26 -24.86 20.57
CA LEU A 311 -18.93 -24.15 21.67
C LEU A 311 -20.09 -23.30 21.15
N ILE A 312 -19.85 -22.45 20.15
CA ILE A 312 -20.89 -21.56 19.58
C ILE A 312 -22.02 -22.38 18.96
N ARG A 313 -21.70 -23.45 18.21
CA ARG A 313 -22.70 -24.34 17.63
C ARG A 313 -23.58 -24.98 18.70
N ASN A 314 -22.98 -25.48 19.78
CA ASN A 314 -23.71 -26.13 20.86
C ASN A 314 -24.58 -25.12 21.63
N LEU A 315 -24.10 -23.90 21.86
CA LEU A 315 -24.89 -22.81 22.44
C LEU A 315 -26.09 -22.46 21.56
N ARG A 316 -25.91 -22.30 20.24
CA ARG A 316 -27.02 -22.04 19.31
C ARG A 316 -28.05 -23.17 19.33
N GLN A 317 -27.62 -24.43 19.36
CA GLN A 317 -28.54 -25.57 19.43
C GLN A 317 -29.34 -25.61 20.73
N ALA A 318 -28.71 -25.29 21.87
CA ALA A 318 -29.35 -25.30 23.17
C ALA A 318 -30.25 -24.07 23.41
N LEU A 319 -29.90 -22.93 22.83
CA LEU A 319 -30.55 -21.63 23.01
C LEU A 319 -30.94 -21.01 21.65
N PRO A 320 -31.86 -21.61 20.89
CA PRO A 320 -32.15 -21.20 19.52
C PRO A 320 -32.68 -19.76 19.41
N ASP A 321 -33.43 -19.29 20.41
CA ASP A 321 -34.10 -17.99 20.41
C ASP A 321 -33.29 -16.88 21.13
N ILE A 322 -32.18 -17.22 21.78
CA ILE A 322 -31.34 -16.26 22.49
C ILE A 322 -30.34 -15.62 21.54
N LYS A 323 -30.05 -14.34 21.75
CA LYS A 323 -29.04 -13.60 20.99
C LYS A 323 -27.64 -14.10 21.34
N ILE A 324 -26.88 -14.52 20.33
CA ILE A 324 -25.49 -14.93 20.50
C ILE A 324 -24.59 -13.93 19.79
N ILE A 325 -23.69 -13.30 20.54
CA ILE A 325 -22.73 -12.30 20.05
C ILE A 325 -21.33 -12.90 20.17
N ALA A 326 -20.60 -12.98 19.06
CA ALA A 326 -19.19 -13.34 19.07
C ALA A 326 -18.31 -12.09 19.11
N VAL A 327 -17.34 -12.08 20.01
CA VAL A 327 -16.27 -11.07 20.07
C VAL A 327 -14.97 -11.77 19.71
N TYR A 328 -14.40 -11.41 18.57
CA TYR A 328 -13.15 -11.97 18.07
C TYR A 328 -11.96 -11.09 18.43
N VAL A 329 -10.98 -11.70 19.11
CA VAL A 329 -9.70 -11.10 19.50
C VAL A 329 -8.57 -11.92 18.91
N GLY A 330 -7.72 -11.32 18.08
CA GLY A 330 -6.61 -12.04 17.47
C GLY A 330 -5.83 -11.20 16.46
N GLY A 331 -4.57 -11.56 16.24
CA GLY A 331 -3.67 -10.78 15.39
C GLY A 331 -3.78 -11.08 13.88
N ARG A 332 -4.62 -12.04 13.47
CA ARG A 332 -4.81 -12.40 12.05
C ARG A 332 -6.25 -12.85 11.79
N PRO A 333 -6.74 -12.85 10.53
CA PRO A 333 -8.10 -13.28 10.23
C PRO A 333 -8.15 -14.82 10.12
N ARG A 334 -8.93 -15.45 11.01
CA ARG A 334 -9.12 -16.91 11.02
C ARG A 334 -10.29 -17.31 10.13
N ILE A 335 -10.25 -18.53 9.60
CA ILE A 335 -11.45 -19.13 9.04
C ILE A 335 -12.38 -19.45 10.20
N LEU A 336 -13.60 -18.91 10.11
CA LEU A 336 -14.60 -18.98 11.16
C LEU A 336 -15.55 -20.16 11.01
N ASP A 337 -15.37 -20.98 9.98
CA ASP A 337 -16.22 -22.15 9.68
C ASP A 337 -17.71 -21.75 9.70
N ASP A 338 -18.52 -22.41 10.52
CA ASP A 338 -19.96 -22.15 10.67
C ASP A 338 -20.30 -21.17 11.80
N ILE A 339 -19.31 -20.52 12.45
CA ILE A 339 -19.55 -19.57 13.54
C ILE A 339 -20.48 -18.45 13.07
N VAL A 340 -20.22 -17.88 11.89
CA VAL A 340 -20.96 -16.72 11.36
C VAL A 340 -22.45 -17.03 11.20
N ASP A 341 -22.80 -18.27 10.85
CA ASP A 341 -24.20 -18.70 10.70
C ASP A 341 -24.90 -18.94 12.04
N ASN A 342 -24.14 -19.15 13.12
CA ASN A 342 -24.66 -19.49 14.45
C ASN A 342 -24.75 -18.29 15.41
N VAL A 343 -24.25 -17.10 15.02
CA VAL A 343 -24.28 -15.87 15.83
C VAL A 343 -25.21 -14.83 15.22
N ASP A 344 -25.84 -14.02 16.07
CA ASP A 344 -26.64 -12.87 15.63
C ASP A 344 -25.75 -11.64 15.36
N ALA A 345 -24.65 -11.49 16.10
CA ALA A 345 -23.70 -10.40 15.90
C ALA A 345 -22.24 -10.86 15.99
N MET A 346 -21.37 -10.16 15.29
CA MET A 346 -19.93 -10.41 15.24
C MET A 346 -19.17 -9.10 15.35
N VAL A 347 -18.34 -9.00 16.38
CA VAL A 347 -17.43 -7.88 16.64
C VAL A 347 -15.99 -8.38 16.53
N VAL A 348 -15.14 -7.65 15.82
CA VAL A 348 -13.70 -7.92 15.69
C VAL A 348 -12.93 -6.76 16.30
N SER A 349 -12.11 -7.03 17.30
CA SER A 349 -11.28 -6.01 17.95
C SER A 349 -9.79 -6.12 17.62
N PHE A 350 -9.39 -7.15 16.89
CA PHE A 350 -7.98 -7.53 16.68
C PHE A 350 -7.23 -7.65 18.01
N LEU A 351 -6.26 -6.76 18.27
CA LEU A 351 -5.45 -6.71 19.48
C LEU A 351 -5.54 -5.27 20.04
N PRO A 352 -6.64 -4.94 20.74
CA PRO A 352 -6.99 -3.56 21.12
C PRO A 352 -6.14 -2.99 22.28
N GLY A 353 -5.21 -3.76 22.83
CA GLY A 353 -4.35 -3.35 23.94
C GLY A 353 -5.03 -3.38 25.31
N PRO A 354 -4.39 -2.82 26.35
CA PRO A 354 -4.84 -2.93 27.75
C PRO A 354 -6.24 -2.35 28.01
N SER A 355 -6.62 -1.26 27.33
CA SER A 355 -7.94 -0.63 27.46
C SER A 355 -9.01 -1.28 26.57
N GLY A 356 -8.67 -2.40 25.92
CA GLY A 356 -9.51 -3.06 24.93
C GLY A 356 -10.80 -3.65 25.48
N GLY A 357 -10.80 -4.17 26.71
CA GLY A 357 -12.01 -4.73 27.34
C GLY A 357 -13.12 -3.69 27.47
N GLU A 358 -12.79 -2.52 28.03
CA GLU A 358 -13.74 -1.41 28.14
C GLU A 358 -14.15 -0.85 26.78
N ALA A 359 -13.22 -0.73 25.82
CA ALA A 359 -13.53 -0.28 24.47
C ALA A 359 -14.53 -1.21 23.75
N ILE A 360 -14.36 -2.53 23.89
CA ILE A 360 -15.30 -3.53 23.37
C ILE A 360 -16.66 -3.35 24.06
N ALA A 361 -16.68 -3.23 25.39
CA ALA A 361 -17.91 -3.05 26.14
C ALA A 361 -18.67 -1.77 25.72
N ASP A 362 -17.96 -0.65 25.52
CA ASP A 362 -18.52 0.61 25.03
C ASP A 362 -19.23 0.45 23.67
N VAL A 363 -18.66 -0.37 22.77
CA VAL A 363 -19.32 -0.72 21.51
C VAL A 363 -20.55 -1.59 21.76
N LEU A 364 -20.46 -2.63 22.59
CA LEU A 364 -21.56 -3.56 22.85
C LEU A 364 -22.78 -2.87 23.47
N VAL A 365 -22.60 -1.86 24.33
CA VAL A 365 -23.70 -1.06 24.91
C VAL A 365 -24.13 0.14 24.05
N GLY A 366 -23.45 0.39 22.92
CA GLY A 366 -23.75 1.54 22.06
C GLY A 366 -23.31 2.90 22.62
N GLN A 367 -22.42 2.91 23.61
CA GLN A 367 -21.75 4.13 24.06
C GLN A 367 -20.81 4.65 22.97
N THR A 368 -20.15 3.74 22.24
CA THR A 368 -19.44 4.03 21.00
C THR A 368 -20.22 3.42 19.83
N ASN A 369 -20.57 4.24 18.84
CA ASN A 369 -21.08 3.75 17.57
C ASN A 369 -19.88 3.31 16.69
N PRO A 370 -19.77 2.02 16.30
CA PRO A 370 -18.63 1.55 15.53
C PRO A 370 -18.61 2.18 14.12
N ALA A 371 -17.43 2.62 13.71
CA ALA A 371 -17.15 3.15 12.38
C ALA A 371 -15.88 2.55 11.76
N ALA A 372 -15.18 1.68 12.50
CA ALA A 372 -13.96 1.04 12.04
C ALA A 372 -14.23 0.15 10.82
N ARG A 373 -13.26 0.11 9.90
CA ARG A 373 -13.31 -0.68 8.67
C ARG A 373 -12.21 -1.73 8.66
N LEU A 374 -12.46 -2.89 8.06
CA LEU A 374 -11.46 -3.93 7.92
C LEU A 374 -10.24 -3.45 7.11
N PRO A 375 -9.02 -3.46 7.67
CA PRO A 375 -7.80 -3.11 6.94
C PRO A 375 -7.27 -4.28 6.09
N MET A 376 -7.96 -5.42 6.11
CA MET A 376 -7.58 -6.64 5.40
C MET A 376 -8.83 -7.44 5.04
N GLN A 377 -8.79 -8.09 3.87
CA GLN A 377 -9.85 -8.98 3.44
C GLN A 377 -9.90 -10.23 4.32
N TRP A 378 -11.10 -10.61 4.75
CA TRP A 378 -11.30 -11.78 5.61
C TRP A 378 -11.57 -13.03 4.76
N PRO A 379 -10.72 -14.07 4.86
CA PRO A 379 -10.88 -15.27 4.05
C PRO A 379 -12.05 -16.12 4.53
N LYS A 380 -12.85 -16.60 3.58
CA LYS A 380 -13.89 -17.61 3.84
C LYS A 380 -13.36 -19.03 3.83
N TYR A 381 -12.34 -19.27 3.01
CA TYR A 381 -11.74 -20.59 2.78
C TYR A 381 -10.22 -20.52 2.96
N ALA A 382 -9.60 -21.67 3.25
CA ALA A 382 -8.17 -21.77 3.56
C ALA A 382 -7.25 -21.42 2.39
N ASP A 383 -7.66 -21.73 1.16
CA ASP A 383 -6.96 -21.34 -0.06
C ASP A 383 -7.05 -19.82 -0.33
N GLY A 384 -8.09 -19.16 0.21
CA GLY A 384 -8.31 -17.73 0.09
C GLY A 384 -7.45 -16.86 1.02
N GLY A 385 -6.75 -17.45 2.01
CA GLY A 385 -6.00 -16.71 3.04
C GLY A 385 -4.92 -15.75 2.54
N ARG A 386 -4.50 -15.85 1.27
CA ARG A 386 -3.51 -14.95 0.66
C ARG A 386 -4.09 -13.93 -0.31
N ARG A 387 -5.38 -14.01 -0.64
CA ARG A 387 -6.02 -13.08 -1.57
C ARG A 387 -6.30 -11.77 -0.85
N THR A 388 -5.72 -10.71 -1.36
CA THR A 388 -6.01 -9.33 -0.96
C THR A 388 -7.03 -8.71 -1.92
N TYR A 389 -7.63 -7.58 -1.52
CA TYR A 389 -8.63 -6.90 -2.34
C TYR A 389 -8.03 -6.36 -3.65
N ASP A 390 -6.76 -5.95 -3.60
CA ASP A 390 -5.93 -5.39 -4.69
C ASP A 390 -5.16 -6.47 -5.47
N THR A 391 -5.71 -7.69 -5.55
CA THR A 391 -5.10 -8.79 -6.32
C THR A 391 -5.02 -8.45 -7.80
N TYR A 392 -4.16 -9.14 -8.56
CA TYR A 392 -4.08 -8.94 -10.01
C TYR A 392 -5.39 -9.38 -10.68
N VAL A 393 -5.77 -8.73 -11.77
CA VAL A 393 -7.01 -9.09 -12.50
C VAL A 393 -7.03 -10.54 -12.99
N THR A 394 -5.85 -11.16 -13.15
CA THR A 394 -5.69 -12.58 -13.52
C THR A 394 -6.02 -13.55 -12.40
N ASP A 395 -5.99 -13.10 -11.14
CA ASP A 395 -6.28 -13.92 -9.96
C ASP A 395 -7.76 -13.81 -9.53
N LEU A 396 -8.54 -12.99 -10.23
CA LEU A 396 -9.98 -12.88 -10.03
C LEU A 396 -10.67 -14.17 -10.44
N CYS A 397 -11.76 -14.48 -9.73
CA CYS A 397 -12.64 -15.55 -10.11
C CYS A 397 -13.35 -15.14 -11.42
N THR A 398 -13.50 -16.07 -12.35
CA THR A 398 -14.11 -15.78 -13.65
C THR A 398 -15.11 -16.88 -13.98
N LYS A 399 -16.26 -16.50 -14.56
CA LYS A 399 -17.01 -17.46 -15.37
C LYS A 399 -16.21 -17.71 -16.64
N SER A 400 -16.26 -18.95 -17.13
CA SER A 400 -15.38 -19.36 -18.22
C SER A 400 -15.62 -18.50 -19.47
N GLN A 401 -14.57 -18.11 -20.20
CA GLN A 401 -14.69 -17.44 -21.51
C GLN A 401 -15.60 -18.20 -22.50
N TYR A 402 -15.78 -19.52 -22.31
CA TYR A 402 -16.68 -20.34 -23.11
C TYR A 402 -18.16 -20.13 -22.78
N GLU A 403 -18.47 -19.56 -21.62
CA GLU A 403 -19.84 -19.29 -21.15
C GLU A 403 -20.33 -17.91 -21.60
N VAL A 404 -19.44 -16.94 -21.77
CA VAL A 404 -19.77 -15.52 -22.04
C VAL A 404 -19.41 -15.01 -23.45
N GLY A 405 -18.72 -15.83 -24.25
CA GLY A 405 -18.45 -15.56 -25.66
C GLY A 405 -17.40 -14.46 -25.90
N ARG A 406 -17.49 -13.79 -27.05
CA ARG A 406 -16.63 -12.67 -27.44
C ARG A 406 -17.51 -11.47 -27.79
N ASP A 407 -16.98 -10.27 -27.62
CA ASP A 407 -17.64 -9.06 -28.10
C ASP A 407 -17.57 -8.91 -29.65
N GLY A 408 -18.15 -7.82 -30.16
CA GLY A 408 -18.21 -7.53 -31.61
C GLY A 408 -16.84 -7.35 -32.27
N ASP A 409 -15.81 -7.05 -31.49
CA ASP A 409 -14.42 -6.88 -31.93
C ASP A 409 -13.58 -8.16 -31.75
N GLY A 410 -14.21 -9.24 -31.27
CA GLY A 410 -13.58 -10.55 -31.09
C GLY A 410 -12.74 -10.67 -29.83
N ILE A 411 -12.86 -9.74 -28.89
CA ILE A 411 -12.21 -9.79 -27.58
C ILE A 411 -12.94 -10.83 -26.72
N PRO A 412 -12.22 -11.76 -26.06
CA PRO A 412 -12.84 -12.68 -25.10
C PRO A 412 -13.57 -11.89 -24.01
N ASN A 413 -14.86 -12.17 -23.84
CA ASN A 413 -15.58 -11.69 -22.67
C ASN A 413 -15.05 -12.46 -21.47
N TYR A 414 -14.71 -11.73 -20.41
CA TYR A 414 -14.51 -12.28 -19.08
C TYR A 414 -15.57 -11.65 -18.19
N GLU A 415 -16.52 -12.45 -17.74
CA GLU A 415 -17.36 -12.04 -16.60
C GLU A 415 -16.53 -12.37 -15.36
N TYR A 416 -15.76 -11.36 -14.93
CA TYR A 416 -15.09 -11.38 -13.65
C TYR A 416 -16.17 -11.46 -12.57
N VAL A 417 -16.13 -12.51 -11.78
CA VAL A 417 -16.97 -12.68 -10.61
C VAL A 417 -16.08 -12.47 -9.40
N GLU A 418 -16.56 -11.74 -8.42
CA GLU A 418 -15.80 -11.62 -7.19
C GLU A 418 -15.62 -13.00 -6.55
N CYS A 419 -14.39 -13.26 -6.09
CA CYS A 419 -14.14 -14.47 -5.33
C CYS A 419 -14.87 -14.40 -3.99
N ASP A 420 -15.49 -15.53 -3.60
CA ASP A 420 -16.21 -15.64 -2.34
C ASP A 420 -15.25 -15.42 -1.15
N VAL A 421 -15.53 -14.38 -0.37
CA VAL A 421 -14.79 -13.95 0.84
C VAL A 421 -15.77 -13.82 2.00
N GLN A 422 -15.27 -13.84 3.24
CA GLN A 422 -16.17 -13.76 4.39
C GLN A 422 -16.62 -12.31 4.62
N TRP A 423 -15.67 -11.38 4.53
CA TRP A 423 -15.86 -9.93 4.54
C TRP A 423 -14.76 -9.28 3.71
N ARG A 424 -15.07 -8.23 2.98
CA ARG A 424 -14.12 -7.53 2.09
C ARG A 424 -13.29 -6.50 2.86
N PHE A 425 -12.20 -6.06 2.23
CA PHE A 425 -11.46 -4.89 2.69
C PHE A 425 -12.39 -3.67 2.74
N GLY A 426 -12.28 -2.88 3.80
CA GLY A 426 -13.14 -1.71 4.00
C GLY A 426 -14.51 -2.00 4.61
N GLU A 427 -14.92 -3.27 4.78
CA GLU A 427 -16.21 -3.57 5.41
C GLU A 427 -16.22 -3.25 6.92
N GLY A 428 -17.39 -2.82 7.39
CA GLY A 428 -17.67 -2.45 8.78
C GLY A 428 -19.07 -1.86 8.89
N LEU A 429 -19.86 -2.32 9.86
CA LEU A 429 -21.21 -1.82 10.11
C LEU A 429 -21.18 -0.70 11.15
N SER A 430 -22.25 0.09 11.15
CA SER A 430 -22.55 1.11 12.16
C SER A 430 -23.93 0.84 12.76
N TYR A 431 -24.22 1.45 13.91
CA TYR A 431 -25.58 1.49 14.47
C TYR A 431 -26.49 2.51 13.77
N THR A 432 -25.95 3.26 12.81
CA THR A 432 -26.72 4.14 11.92
C THR A 432 -26.42 3.81 10.45
N GLU A 433 -27.19 4.42 9.56
CA GLU A 433 -27.05 4.27 8.12
C GLU A 433 -26.56 5.58 7.50
N PHE A 434 -25.73 5.47 6.47
CA PHE A 434 -25.20 6.61 5.73
C PHE A 434 -25.49 6.47 4.23
N GLU A 435 -25.87 7.57 3.61
CA GLU A 435 -25.99 7.72 2.17
C GLU A 435 -24.82 8.56 1.65
N GLU A 436 -24.09 8.05 0.66
CA GLU A 436 -23.03 8.77 -0.04
C GLU A 436 -23.52 9.21 -1.42
N THR A 437 -23.33 10.49 -1.73
CA THR A 437 -23.66 11.07 -3.04
C THR A 437 -22.43 11.75 -3.62
N PHE A 438 -21.99 11.30 -4.79
CA PHE A 438 -20.96 12.00 -5.56
C PHE A 438 -21.55 13.29 -6.13
N GLU A 439 -20.89 14.43 -5.88
CA GLU A 439 -21.37 15.77 -6.27
C GLU A 439 -20.58 16.37 -7.43
N GLY A 440 -19.38 15.85 -7.71
CA GLY A 440 -18.59 16.24 -8.87
C GLY A 440 -17.08 16.08 -8.69
N ALA A 441 -16.33 16.29 -9.77
CA ALA A 441 -14.88 16.26 -9.76
C ALA A 441 -14.26 17.48 -10.46
N LYS A 442 -13.01 17.81 -10.14
CA LYS A 442 -12.25 18.87 -10.81
C LYS A 442 -10.76 18.56 -10.88
N GLU A 443 -10.12 19.04 -11.94
CA GLU A 443 -8.65 19.07 -12.05
C GLU A 443 -8.13 20.30 -11.34
N ASP A 444 -7.05 20.15 -10.57
CA ASP A 444 -6.35 21.20 -9.85
C ASP A 444 -7.24 21.96 -8.82
N PRO A 445 -6.81 22.11 -7.55
CA PRO A 445 -7.52 22.93 -6.58
C PRO A 445 -7.85 24.35 -7.06
N GLY A 446 -7.07 24.91 -8.00
CA GLY A 446 -7.23 26.27 -8.55
C GLY A 446 -8.28 26.44 -9.65
N MET A 447 -8.89 25.37 -10.18
CA MET A 447 -10.05 25.51 -11.07
C MET A 447 -11.33 25.69 -10.25
N ASP A 448 -12.17 26.67 -10.61
CA ASP A 448 -13.35 27.04 -9.83
C ASP A 448 -14.57 26.12 -10.09
N ASP A 449 -14.65 25.49 -11.26
CA ASP A 449 -15.85 24.77 -11.70
C ASP A 449 -15.77 23.25 -11.46
N TRP A 450 -16.64 22.74 -10.58
CA TRP A 450 -16.85 21.30 -10.36
C TRP A 450 -17.64 20.69 -11.53
N GLN A 451 -17.13 19.62 -12.13
CA GLN A 451 -17.83 18.85 -13.16
C GLN A 451 -18.87 17.92 -12.53
N PRO A 452 -20.17 18.02 -12.86
CA PRO A 452 -21.25 17.34 -12.15
C PRO A 452 -21.40 15.83 -12.49
N PRO A 453 -22.10 15.07 -11.63
CA PRO A 453 -22.40 13.65 -11.82
C PRO A 453 -23.45 13.50 -12.93
N GLY A 454 -23.02 13.09 -14.12
CA GLY A 454 -23.92 12.99 -15.27
C GLY A 454 -23.32 13.47 -16.58
N PHE A 455 -22.13 14.08 -16.54
CA PHE A 455 -21.30 14.21 -17.72
C PHE A 455 -20.75 12.82 -18.09
N LEU A 456 -21.59 12.01 -18.76
CA LEU A 456 -21.25 10.69 -19.28
C LEU A 456 -19.97 10.81 -20.13
N GLY A 457 -18.85 10.27 -19.63
CA GLY A 457 -17.57 10.27 -20.33
C GLY A 457 -16.60 11.41 -19.96
N ALA A 458 -16.77 12.07 -18.80
CA ALA A 458 -15.77 12.99 -18.27
C ALA A 458 -14.41 12.28 -18.23
N THR A 459 -13.48 12.78 -19.05
CA THR A 459 -12.13 12.26 -19.16
C THR A 459 -11.19 13.30 -18.56
N PHE A 460 -10.51 12.91 -17.49
CA PHE A 460 -9.55 13.74 -16.79
C PHE A 460 -8.16 13.32 -17.22
N HIS A 461 -7.37 14.28 -17.71
CA HIS A 461 -6.02 14.00 -18.16
C HIS A 461 -5.03 14.37 -17.07
N VAL A 462 -4.40 13.36 -16.51
CA VAL A 462 -3.51 13.50 -15.36
C VAL A 462 -2.07 13.36 -15.81
N SER A 463 -1.23 14.25 -15.31
CA SER A 463 0.23 14.14 -15.32
C SER A 463 0.71 13.81 -13.90
N PRO A 464 2.00 13.46 -13.68
CA PRO A 464 2.50 13.19 -12.33
C PRO A 464 2.32 14.37 -11.36
N SER A 465 2.35 15.60 -11.86
CA SER A 465 2.11 16.82 -11.09
C SER A 465 0.64 17.18 -10.92
N SER A 466 -0.27 16.53 -11.66
CA SER A 466 -1.71 16.84 -11.61
C SER A 466 -2.34 16.36 -10.31
N THR A 467 -3.44 16.99 -9.94
CA THR A 467 -4.30 16.56 -8.84
C THR A 467 -5.75 16.57 -9.31
N VAL A 468 -6.52 15.55 -8.95
CA VAL A 468 -7.96 15.48 -9.20
C VAL A 468 -8.68 15.40 -7.87
N GLN A 469 -9.67 16.27 -7.67
CA GLN A 469 -10.49 16.31 -6.46
C GLN A 469 -11.89 15.77 -6.76
N PHE A 470 -12.45 15.04 -5.81
CA PHE A 470 -13.77 14.42 -5.88
C PHE A 470 -14.60 14.86 -4.67
N LYS A 471 -15.70 15.57 -4.91
CA LYS A 471 -16.61 16.02 -3.86
C LYS A 471 -17.66 14.95 -3.60
N VAL A 472 -17.81 14.60 -2.33
CA VAL A 472 -18.79 13.64 -1.86
C VAL A 472 -19.58 14.27 -0.74
N LYS A 473 -20.88 14.04 -0.76
CA LYS A 473 -21.82 14.41 0.28
C LYS A 473 -22.22 13.16 1.04
N ILE A 474 -22.16 13.22 2.37
CA ILE A 474 -22.47 12.11 3.26
C ILE A 474 -23.60 12.54 4.17
N LYS A 475 -24.70 11.79 4.16
CA LYS A 475 -25.86 12.05 5.00
C LYS A 475 -26.10 10.89 5.96
N ASN A 476 -26.27 11.18 7.24
CA ASN A 476 -26.74 10.18 8.20
C ASN A 476 -28.26 10.03 8.05
N THR A 477 -28.70 8.90 7.52
CA THR A 477 -30.12 8.59 7.27
C THR A 477 -30.76 7.78 8.38
N GLY A 478 -29.96 7.28 9.33
CA GLY A 478 -30.45 6.49 10.46
C GLY A 478 -30.90 7.35 11.64
N SER A 479 -30.94 6.72 12.83
CA SER A 479 -31.57 7.30 14.03
C SER A 479 -30.60 7.68 15.15
N VAL A 480 -29.31 7.37 15.02
CA VAL A 480 -28.29 7.69 16.03
C VAL A 480 -27.10 8.43 15.40
N PRO A 481 -26.39 9.29 16.16
CA PRO A 481 -25.17 9.92 15.67
C PRO A 481 -24.09 8.86 15.38
N GLY A 482 -23.25 9.13 14.38
CA GLY A 482 -22.14 8.25 14.05
C GLY A 482 -21.12 8.93 13.17
N GLU A 483 -19.91 8.37 13.16
CA GLU A 483 -18.87 8.72 12.19
C GLU A 483 -18.99 7.78 10.98
N HIS A 484 -18.54 8.26 9.82
CA HIS A 484 -18.45 7.44 8.61
C HIS A 484 -17.03 7.45 8.07
N VAL A 485 -16.65 6.38 7.38
CA VAL A 485 -15.36 6.27 6.67
C VAL A 485 -15.67 6.11 5.20
N SER A 486 -15.47 7.19 4.45
CA SER A 486 -15.61 7.18 2.99
C SER A 486 -14.28 6.77 2.35
N MET A 487 -14.33 5.91 1.34
CA MET A 487 -13.16 5.37 0.66
C MET A 487 -13.33 5.48 -0.85
N MET A 488 -12.25 5.85 -1.54
CA MET A 488 -12.19 5.94 -2.99
C MET A 488 -11.05 5.13 -3.58
N TYR A 489 -11.39 4.44 -4.67
CA TYR A 489 -10.53 3.51 -5.38
C TYR A 489 -10.46 3.91 -6.84
N TYR A 490 -9.37 3.53 -7.51
CA TYR A 490 -9.35 3.49 -8.96
C TYR A 490 -9.11 2.06 -9.46
N GLU A 491 -9.71 1.74 -10.59
CA GLU A 491 -9.50 0.50 -11.32
C GLU A 491 -8.82 0.82 -12.65
N THR A 492 -7.61 0.31 -12.88
CA THR A 492 -6.94 0.49 -14.17
C THR A 492 -7.54 -0.46 -15.20
N ILE A 493 -8.04 0.10 -16.31
CA ILE A 493 -8.62 -0.64 -17.43
C ILE A 493 -7.50 -1.36 -18.22
N ALA A 494 -6.48 -0.59 -18.60
CA ALA A 494 -5.38 -1.08 -19.42
C ALA A 494 -4.09 -0.28 -19.15
N ARG A 495 -2.98 -1.01 -19.13
CA ARG A 495 -1.59 -0.53 -19.10
C ARG A 495 -0.70 -1.67 -19.62
N SER A 496 0.60 -1.41 -19.82
CA SER A 496 1.57 -2.37 -20.36
C SER A 496 1.79 -3.61 -19.48
N THR A 497 1.58 -3.48 -18.17
CA THR A 497 1.62 -4.59 -17.19
C THR A 497 0.21 -4.97 -16.74
N THR A 498 0.02 -6.22 -16.33
CA THR A 498 -1.27 -6.66 -15.76
C THR A 498 -1.64 -5.76 -14.57
N PRO A 499 -2.79 -5.06 -14.60
CA PRO A 499 -3.19 -4.20 -13.51
C PRO A 499 -3.68 -5.00 -12.30
N ARG A 500 -3.63 -4.36 -11.13
CA ARG A 500 -4.40 -4.79 -9.97
C ARG A 500 -5.88 -4.54 -10.23
N LYS A 501 -6.73 -5.30 -9.56
CA LYS A 501 -8.18 -5.18 -9.65
C LYS A 501 -8.63 -3.75 -9.35
N GLU A 502 -8.20 -3.24 -8.20
CA GLU A 502 -8.52 -1.92 -7.69
C GLU A 502 -7.42 -1.48 -6.71
N GLU A 503 -7.20 -0.17 -6.60
CA GLU A 503 -6.21 0.43 -5.70
C GLU A 503 -6.89 1.56 -4.89
N LEU A 504 -6.84 1.48 -3.54
CA LEU A 504 -7.31 2.56 -2.66
C LEU A 504 -6.35 3.75 -2.79
N PHE A 505 -6.87 4.93 -3.12
CA PHE A 505 -6.05 6.15 -3.19
C PHE A 505 -6.43 7.19 -2.12
N SER A 506 -7.66 7.14 -1.59
CA SER A 506 -8.08 8.10 -0.58
C SER A 506 -9.11 7.49 0.37
N PHE A 507 -9.00 7.81 1.66
CA PHE A 507 -10.03 7.55 2.65
C PHE A 507 -10.16 8.74 3.58
N ILE A 508 -11.38 9.02 4.05
CA ILE A 508 -11.69 10.11 4.97
C ILE A 508 -12.63 9.58 6.05
N ARG A 509 -12.22 9.70 7.31
CA ARG A 509 -13.10 9.51 8.47
C ARG A 509 -13.72 10.86 8.81
N THR A 510 -15.04 10.93 8.88
CA THR A 510 -15.75 12.16 9.24
C THR A 510 -15.74 12.36 10.75
N ASP A 511 -15.99 13.60 11.19
CA ASP A 511 -16.52 13.84 12.54
C ASP A 511 -17.91 13.18 12.68
N ILE A 512 -18.46 13.20 13.90
CA ILE A 512 -19.81 12.69 14.17
C ILE A 512 -20.85 13.47 13.37
N ILE A 513 -21.64 12.77 12.57
CA ILE A 513 -22.78 13.29 11.81
C ILE A 513 -24.07 12.93 12.55
N ASN A 514 -24.89 13.91 12.91
CA ASN A 514 -26.15 13.66 13.60
C ASN A 514 -27.23 13.12 12.65
N PRO A 515 -28.27 12.43 13.16
CA PRO A 515 -29.39 11.97 12.33
C PRO A 515 -30.01 13.08 11.48
N GLY A 516 -30.07 12.86 10.16
CA GLY A 516 -30.57 13.82 9.17
C GLY A 516 -29.58 14.93 8.78
N GLU A 517 -28.43 15.04 9.45
CA GLU A 517 -27.35 15.95 9.08
C GLU A 517 -26.59 15.41 7.86
N GLU A 518 -25.99 16.35 7.14
CA GLU A 518 -25.24 16.12 5.92
C GLU A 518 -23.94 16.91 5.96
N VAL A 519 -22.85 16.27 5.55
CA VAL A 519 -21.51 16.88 5.48
C VAL A 519 -20.92 16.68 4.08
N GLU A 520 -20.05 17.59 3.68
CA GLU A 520 -19.29 17.48 2.43
C GLU A 520 -17.83 17.15 2.74
N ILE A 521 -17.27 16.21 1.97
CA ILE A 521 -15.86 15.84 2.01
C ILE A 521 -15.27 15.88 0.60
N VAL A 522 -13.95 16.02 0.52
CA VAL A 522 -13.21 16.07 -0.74
C VAL A 522 -12.08 15.06 -0.73
N HIS A 523 -12.21 14.01 -1.54
CA HIS A 523 -11.12 13.09 -1.83
C HIS A 523 -10.17 13.69 -2.85
N THR A 524 -8.90 13.34 -2.76
CA THR A 524 -7.85 13.87 -3.64
C THR A 524 -7.04 12.71 -4.20
N LEU A 525 -6.95 12.61 -5.53
CA LEU A 525 -6.04 11.72 -6.25
C LEU A 525 -4.87 12.56 -6.77
N LYS A 526 -3.64 12.20 -6.40
CA LYS A 526 -2.45 12.81 -6.99
C LYS A 526 -2.00 11.97 -8.18
N GLY A 527 -1.68 12.60 -9.30
CA GLY A 527 -1.22 11.88 -10.49
C GLY A 527 0.03 11.03 -10.24
N GLU A 528 0.92 11.48 -9.35
CA GLU A 528 2.07 10.72 -8.86
C GLU A 528 1.69 9.34 -8.27
N GLU A 529 0.54 9.23 -7.61
CA GLU A 529 0.05 7.99 -6.99
C GLU A 529 -0.43 6.96 -8.03
N MET A 530 -0.65 7.40 -9.27
CA MET A 530 -1.02 6.53 -10.40
C MET A 530 0.19 5.90 -11.10
N LYS A 531 1.41 6.25 -10.72
CA LYS A 531 2.59 5.48 -11.14
C LYS A 531 2.43 4.03 -10.70
N TYR A 532 2.91 3.10 -11.50
CA TYR A 532 2.88 1.68 -11.19
C TYR A 532 4.25 1.04 -11.35
N PHE A 533 4.46 -0.07 -10.66
CA PHE A 533 5.73 -0.76 -10.71
C PHE A 533 5.90 -1.57 -12.00
N ASP A 534 7.01 -1.34 -12.69
CA ASP A 534 7.52 -2.15 -13.80
C ASP A 534 8.94 -2.59 -13.49
N SER A 535 9.11 -3.90 -13.24
CA SER A 535 10.40 -4.52 -12.94
C SER A 535 11.42 -4.45 -14.08
N THR A 536 10.98 -4.19 -15.30
CA THR A 536 11.87 -4.07 -16.48
C THR A 536 12.39 -2.65 -16.67
N SER A 537 11.77 -1.67 -16.01
CA SER A 537 12.18 -0.27 -16.05
C SER A 537 13.31 0.02 -15.06
N GLY A 538 14.27 0.86 -15.46
CA GLY A 538 15.38 1.27 -14.60
C GLY A 538 14.98 2.18 -13.42
N SER A 539 13.78 2.77 -13.46
CA SER A 539 13.21 3.63 -12.40
C SER A 539 12.24 2.89 -11.48
N HIS A 540 11.91 1.63 -11.77
CA HIS A 540 10.93 0.77 -11.10
C HIS A 540 9.49 1.27 -11.09
N PHE A 541 9.22 2.56 -10.89
CA PHE A 541 7.91 3.17 -11.08
C PHE A 541 7.86 3.91 -12.41
N VAL A 542 6.82 3.61 -13.19
CA VAL A 542 6.59 4.19 -14.51
C VAL A 542 5.24 4.89 -14.55
N TYR A 543 5.16 5.86 -15.45
CA TYR A 543 3.95 6.60 -15.77
C TYR A 543 3.71 6.43 -17.27
N GLU A 544 2.66 5.69 -17.63
CA GLU A 544 2.40 5.28 -19.00
C GLU A 544 1.30 6.11 -19.64
N ASP A 545 1.67 6.80 -20.71
CA ASP A 545 0.74 7.58 -21.53
C ASP A 545 -0.40 6.72 -22.07
N GLY A 546 -1.63 7.24 -22.01
CA GLY A 546 -2.84 6.52 -22.39
C GLY A 546 -3.33 5.49 -21.37
N MET A 547 -2.62 5.28 -20.24
CA MET A 547 -3.14 4.45 -19.15
C MET A 547 -4.48 5.00 -18.69
N THR A 548 -5.49 4.13 -18.72
CA THR A 548 -6.88 4.52 -18.44
C THR A 548 -7.35 3.87 -17.15
N SER A 549 -7.98 4.64 -16.26
CA SER A 549 -8.61 4.14 -15.03
C SER A 549 -10.04 4.66 -14.84
N ILE A 550 -10.84 3.93 -14.04
CA ILE A 550 -12.19 4.31 -13.60
C ILE A 550 -12.14 4.54 -12.08
N VAL A 551 -12.84 5.57 -11.58
CA VAL A 551 -12.92 5.86 -10.14
C VAL A 551 -14.20 5.28 -9.54
N LYS A 552 -14.11 4.81 -8.30
CA LYS A 552 -15.21 4.25 -7.51
C LYS A 552 -15.22 4.83 -6.10
N ILE A 553 -16.41 5.01 -5.55
CA ILE A 553 -16.64 5.28 -4.13
C ILE A 553 -17.38 4.09 -3.48
N GLY A 554 -17.01 3.77 -2.24
CA GLY A 554 -17.66 2.73 -1.43
C GLY A 554 -16.66 1.74 -0.83
N ASN A 555 -17.04 0.48 -0.69
CA ASN A 555 -16.15 -0.58 -0.21
C ASN A 555 -15.37 -1.21 -1.38
N ALA A 556 -14.26 -1.89 -1.08
CA ALA A 556 -13.60 -2.74 -2.06
C ALA A 556 -14.54 -3.90 -2.47
N GLY A 557 -14.34 -4.51 -3.64
CA GLY A 557 -15.06 -5.73 -4.03
C GLY A 557 -15.85 -5.64 -5.33
N SER A 558 -16.60 -4.55 -5.48
CA SER A 558 -17.35 -4.18 -6.68
C SER A 558 -16.42 -3.95 -7.89
N TYR A 559 -16.75 -4.43 -9.10
CA TYR A 559 -15.90 -4.35 -10.31
C TYR A 559 -16.54 -3.44 -11.38
N CYS A 560 -15.97 -2.24 -11.57
CA CYS A 560 -16.62 -1.15 -12.29
C CYS A 560 -16.53 -1.19 -13.83
N ARG A 561 -16.03 -2.27 -14.44
CA ARG A 561 -15.91 -2.36 -15.92
C ARG A 561 -17.25 -2.57 -16.65
N GLN A 562 -18.31 -2.94 -15.94
CA GLN A 562 -19.67 -2.93 -16.47
C GLN A 562 -20.41 -1.79 -15.78
N ALA A 563 -20.88 -0.79 -16.53
CA ALA A 563 -21.50 0.43 -16.02
C ALA A 563 -22.90 0.19 -15.41
N THR A 564 -22.98 -0.68 -14.41
CA THR A 564 -24.18 -0.97 -13.63
C THR A 564 -23.76 -0.91 -12.17
N GLY A 565 -24.41 -0.05 -11.39
CA GLY A 565 -24.17 0.02 -9.94
C GLY A 565 -24.28 -1.37 -9.31
N ASP A 566 -23.35 -1.67 -8.41
CA ASP A 566 -23.27 -2.98 -7.78
C ASP A 566 -24.30 -3.12 -6.65
N ALA A 567 -24.71 -4.36 -6.37
CA ALA A 567 -25.70 -4.69 -5.34
C ALA A 567 -25.22 -4.38 -3.90
N ASP A 568 -23.95 -4.01 -3.73
CA ASP A 568 -23.30 -3.74 -2.45
C ASP A 568 -23.33 -2.25 -2.04
N GLY A 569 -23.95 -1.38 -2.85
CA GLY A 569 -24.04 0.06 -2.60
C GLY A 569 -22.84 0.87 -3.08
N SER A 570 -21.83 0.25 -3.69
CA SER A 570 -20.71 0.97 -4.31
C SER A 570 -21.15 1.69 -5.58
N ILE A 571 -20.67 2.92 -5.76
CA ILE A 571 -21.02 3.75 -6.90
C ILE A 571 -19.81 3.82 -7.84
N CYS A 572 -19.92 3.11 -8.97
CA CYS A 572 -18.98 3.24 -10.07
C CYS A 572 -19.22 4.58 -10.78
N LEU A 573 -18.21 5.44 -10.79
CA LEU A 573 -18.30 6.73 -11.45
C LEU A 573 -17.90 6.55 -12.92
N PRO A 574 -18.63 7.10 -13.91
CA PRO A 574 -18.26 7.02 -15.33
C PRO A 574 -17.07 7.94 -15.68
N LEU A 575 -16.21 8.19 -14.71
CA LEU A 575 -15.11 9.14 -14.75
C LEU A 575 -13.85 8.39 -15.19
N LYS A 576 -13.39 8.71 -16.39
CA LYS A 576 -12.21 8.12 -16.99
C LYS A 576 -11.01 9.00 -16.64
N VAL A 577 -10.00 8.42 -16.00
CA VAL A 577 -8.72 9.11 -15.78
C VAL A 577 -7.74 8.58 -16.81
N VAL A 578 -7.25 9.46 -17.69
CA VAL A 578 -6.24 9.15 -18.70
C VAL A 578 -4.93 9.76 -18.25
N VAL A 579 -3.92 8.92 -18.14
CA VAL A 579 -2.57 9.39 -17.91
C VAL A 579 -2.03 10.03 -19.19
N SER A 580 -1.59 11.28 -19.09
CA SER A 580 -0.90 12.02 -20.12
C SER A 580 0.55 12.22 -19.72
N ASN A 581 1.48 11.69 -20.51
CA ASN A 581 2.89 11.98 -20.31
C ASN A 581 3.19 13.38 -20.91
N PRO A 582 3.65 14.37 -20.12
CA PRO A 582 3.98 15.69 -20.66
C PRO A 582 5.03 15.65 -21.78
N ASP A 583 5.88 14.62 -21.81
CA ASP A 583 6.89 14.41 -22.85
C ASP A 583 6.34 13.70 -24.11
N SER A 584 5.14 13.11 -24.06
CA SER A 584 4.50 12.41 -25.18
C SER A 584 3.60 13.29 -26.04
N GLY A 585 3.84 14.61 -26.12
CA GLY A 585 3.23 15.45 -27.15
C GLY A 585 1.70 15.64 -27.07
N GLU A 586 1.01 15.14 -26.04
CA GLU A 586 -0.44 15.38 -25.84
C GLU A 586 -0.77 16.82 -25.39
N ILE A 587 0.21 17.59 -24.90
CA ILE A 587 0.06 19.06 -24.70
C ILE A 587 -0.37 19.73 -26.01
N CYS A 588 0.09 19.22 -27.16
CA CYS A 588 -0.37 19.68 -28.47
C CYS A 588 -1.80 19.24 -28.80
N GLY A 589 -2.24 18.07 -28.32
CA GLY A 589 -3.60 17.57 -28.50
C GLY A 589 -4.63 18.42 -27.77
N TYR A 590 -4.39 18.69 -26.49
CA TYR A 590 -5.22 19.59 -25.67
C TYR A 590 -5.26 21.02 -26.21
N SER A 591 -4.10 21.55 -26.61
CA SER A 591 -4.00 22.88 -27.21
C SER A 591 -4.73 22.96 -28.55
N CYS A 592 -4.67 21.92 -29.40
CA CYS A 592 -5.38 21.86 -30.69
C CYS A 592 -6.90 21.70 -30.51
N ASP A 593 -7.37 20.90 -29.54
CA ASP A 593 -8.81 20.75 -29.29
C ASP A 593 -9.44 22.04 -28.74
N ALA A 594 -8.75 22.73 -27.82
CA ALA A 594 -9.16 24.07 -27.35
C ALA A 594 -9.14 25.12 -28.47
N TRP A 595 -8.13 25.07 -29.37
CA TRP A 595 -8.03 25.94 -30.55
C TRP A 595 -9.13 25.70 -31.59
N SER A 596 -9.53 24.44 -31.79
CA SER A 596 -10.56 24.07 -32.78
C SER A 596 -11.94 24.61 -32.41
N GLN A 597 -12.22 24.78 -31.11
CA GLN A 597 -13.50 25.28 -30.62
C GLN A 597 -13.59 26.81 -30.63
N THR A 598 -12.47 27.53 -30.64
CA THR A 598 -12.44 29.00 -30.52
C THR A 598 -12.18 29.75 -31.83
N CYS A 599 -11.71 29.10 -32.90
CA CYS A 599 -11.36 29.76 -34.15
C CYS A 599 -11.92 29.04 -35.39
N GLY A 600 -12.72 29.74 -36.19
CA GLY A 600 -13.31 29.20 -37.42
C GLY A 600 -12.27 28.86 -38.50
N GLU A 601 -12.48 27.70 -39.15
CA GLU A 601 -12.06 27.28 -40.50
C GLU A 601 -10.61 27.55 -40.97
N GLY A 602 -9.61 27.48 -40.07
CA GLY A 602 -8.21 27.70 -40.43
C GLY A 602 -7.37 26.44 -40.76
N PHE A 603 -7.75 25.27 -40.26
CA PHE A 603 -7.00 24.02 -40.44
C PHE A 603 -7.91 22.94 -41.01
N SER A 604 -7.51 22.32 -42.13
CA SER A 604 -8.40 21.44 -42.89
C SER A 604 -8.48 20.01 -42.35
N THR A 605 -7.62 19.61 -41.40
CA THR A 605 -7.65 18.29 -40.72
C THR A 605 -6.97 18.31 -39.34
N TYR A 606 -7.43 17.47 -38.41
CA TYR A 606 -6.81 17.20 -37.09
C TYR A 606 -5.31 16.87 -37.22
N GLU A 607 -4.95 16.08 -38.24
CA GLU A 607 -3.58 15.66 -38.54
C GLU A 607 -2.65 16.82 -38.92
N SER A 608 -3.19 17.88 -39.53
CA SER A 608 -2.40 19.09 -39.89
C SER A 608 -2.10 20.01 -38.70
N CYS A 609 -2.96 20.03 -37.67
CA CYS A 609 -2.73 20.79 -36.43
C CYS A 609 -1.65 20.11 -35.56
N ILE A 610 -1.77 18.79 -35.38
CA ILE A 610 -0.79 17.96 -34.65
C ILE A 610 0.59 18.07 -35.30
N ALA A 611 0.67 18.00 -36.63
CA ALA A 611 1.95 18.09 -37.35
C ALA A 611 2.65 19.45 -37.17
N ALA A 612 1.91 20.55 -37.14
CA ALA A 612 2.46 21.89 -36.91
C ALA A 612 2.96 22.06 -35.47
N CYS A 613 2.21 21.56 -34.49
CA CYS A 613 2.57 21.66 -33.07
C CYS A 613 3.77 20.76 -32.69
N GLN A 614 3.85 19.56 -33.28
CA GLN A 614 5.01 18.67 -33.17
C GLN A 614 6.26 19.21 -33.89
N GLN A 615 6.10 20.07 -34.90
CA GLN A 615 7.22 20.69 -35.60
C GLN A 615 7.87 21.80 -34.73
N SER A 616 7.07 22.53 -33.96
CA SER A 616 7.54 23.54 -32.99
C SER A 616 8.23 22.95 -31.75
N SER A 617 7.89 21.73 -31.32
CA SER A 617 8.55 21.09 -30.15
C SER A 617 9.89 20.43 -30.48
N ARG A 618 10.19 20.21 -31.77
CA ARG A 618 11.42 19.55 -32.24
C ARG A 618 12.63 20.49 -32.40
N GLU A 619 12.44 21.80 -32.30
CA GLU A 619 13.52 22.79 -32.37
C GLU A 619 14.07 23.10 -30.96
N GLY A 620 14.65 22.07 -30.33
CA GLY A 620 15.68 22.08 -29.27
C GLY A 620 15.74 23.17 -28.18
N THR A 621 15.07 22.92 -27.02
CA THR A 621 15.38 23.33 -25.61
C THR A 621 15.58 24.83 -25.31
N PRO A 622 15.74 25.26 -24.03
CA PRO A 622 14.93 25.20 -22.80
C PRO A 622 13.96 26.44 -22.69
N TRP A 623 13.27 26.69 -21.56
CA TRP A 623 12.47 27.91 -21.24
C TRP A 623 10.95 27.88 -21.54
N SER A 624 10.17 27.37 -20.60
CA SER A 624 8.70 27.34 -20.58
C SER A 624 8.02 28.49 -19.81
N TRP A 625 8.59 29.69 -19.70
CA TRP A 625 8.06 30.70 -18.75
C TRP A 625 7.74 32.11 -19.27
N ASP A 626 8.14 32.53 -20.47
CA ASP A 626 7.83 33.91 -20.93
C ASP A 626 6.66 34.02 -21.95
N TYR A 627 6.09 32.90 -22.40
CA TYR A 627 4.98 32.92 -23.36
C TYR A 627 3.61 33.11 -22.69
N VAL A 628 3.48 32.62 -21.45
CA VAL A 628 2.23 32.68 -20.67
C VAL A 628 1.96 34.09 -20.16
N ASP A 629 3.00 34.83 -19.75
CA ASP A 629 2.86 36.21 -19.23
C ASP A 629 2.42 37.23 -20.31
N CYS A 630 2.74 36.93 -21.58
CA CYS A 630 2.28 37.73 -22.72
C CYS A 630 0.80 37.44 -23.07
N ALA A 631 0.38 36.18 -22.94
CA ALA A 631 -0.99 35.76 -23.21
C ALA A 631 -1.97 36.24 -22.12
N GLU A 632 -1.56 36.26 -20.85
CA GLU A 632 -2.41 36.66 -19.73
C GLU A 632 -2.78 38.16 -19.74
N ARG A 633 -1.92 39.06 -20.23
CA ARG A 633 -2.26 40.50 -20.31
C ARG A 633 -3.15 40.88 -21.50
N VAL A 634 -3.21 40.05 -22.54
CA VAL A 634 -4.06 40.30 -23.71
C VAL A 634 -5.53 39.99 -23.41
N VAL A 635 -5.81 39.09 -22.47
CA VAL A 635 -7.16 38.65 -22.13
C VAL A 635 -7.85 39.56 -21.10
N ALA A 636 -7.10 40.36 -20.34
CA ALA A 636 -7.66 41.17 -19.25
C ALA A 636 -8.49 42.40 -19.69
N GLU A 637 -8.49 42.83 -20.95
CA GLU A 637 -9.27 44.01 -21.41
C GLU A 637 -10.04 43.81 -22.72
N THR A 638 -10.46 42.59 -23.07
CA THR A 638 -11.37 42.37 -24.20
C THR A 638 -12.82 42.65 -23.83
N SER A 639 -13.16 43.94 -23.69
CA SER A 639 -14.49 44.42 -24.02
C SER A 639 -14.37 45.60 -24.98
N VAL A 640 -15.23 45.61 -26.00
CA VAL A 640 -15.38 46.61 -27.07
C VAL A 640 -14.65 46.32 -28.40
N SER A 641 -15.50 46.26 -29.42
CA SER A 641 -15.25 46.03 -30.84
C SER A 641 -14.31 47.05 -31.52
N GLY A 642 -13.40 46.53 -32.34
CA GLY A 642 -12.87 47.23 -33.51
C GLY A 642 -11.38 47.63 -33.43
N GLY A 643 -10.55 47.01 -34.29
CA GLY A 643 -9.35 47.65 -34.85
C GLY A 643 -8.00 47.54 -34.12
N GLY A 644 -7.84 46.69 -33.11
CA GLY A 644 -6.63 46.70 -32.23
C GLY A 644 -5.35 46.01 -32.74
N CYS A 645 -5.43 45.02 -33.63
CA CYS A 645 -4.25 44.18 -33.94
C CYS A 645 -3.10 44.90 -34.68
N THR A 646 -3.34 46.06 -35.30
CA THR A 646 -2.30 46.74 -36.09
C THR A 646 -1.38 47.62 -35.23
N LYS A 647 -1.81 48.03 -34.03
CA LYS A 647 -1.03 48.92 -33.14
C LYS A 647 -0.11 48.15 -32.18
N ILE A 648 -0.52 46.96 -31.74
CA ILE A 648 0.30 46.04 -30.93
C ILE A 648 1.56 45.62 -31.71
N ARG A 649 1.43 45.44 -33.03
CA ARG A 649 2.55 45.09 -33.91
C ARG A 649 3.58 46.20 -34.08
N SER A 650 3.21 47.47 -33.86
CA SER A 650 4.16 48.60 -33.91
C SER A 650 4.82 48.85 -32.56
N GLU A 651 4.10 48.74 -31.44
CA GLU A 651 4.65 49.02 -30.11
C GLU A 651 5.59 47.89 -29.63
N CYS A 652 5.38 46.63 -30.03
CA CYS A 652 6.34 45.54 -29.77
C CYS A 652 7.59 45.59 -30.66
N ARG A 653 7.57 46.34 -31.77
CA ARG A 653 8.73 46.48 -32.66
C ARG A 653 9.74 47.50 -32.12
N ASP A 654 9.27 48.56 -31.45
CA ASP A 654 10.13 49.60 -30.86
C ASP A 654 10.94 49.08 -29.65
N VAL A 655 10.47 48.03 -28.97
CA VAL A 655 11.21 47.35 -27.88
C VAL A 655 12.35 46.50 -28.42
N VAL A 656 12.18 45.90 -29.61
CA VAL A 656 13.21 45.11 -30.27
C VAL A 656 14.31 46.01 -30.85
N ASP A 657 13.97 47.17 -31.40
CA ASP A 657 14.95 48.10 -31.97
C ASP A 657 15.71 48.94 -30.91
N GLY A 658 15.21 49.03 -29.67
CA GLY A 658 15.92 49.65 -28.54
C GLY A 658 16.99 48.76 -27.88
N ALA A 659 16.86 47.43 -27.99
CA ALA A 659 17.79 46.47 -27.37
C ALA A 659 19.09 46.25 -28.17
N VAL A 660 19.21 46.81 -29.38
CA VAL A 660 20.40 46.70 -30.24
C VAL A 660 21.34 47.92 -30.09
N ALA A 661 20.97 48.94 -29.31
CA ALA A 661 21.68 50.21 -29.26
C ALA A 661 22.72 50.39 -28.14
N ASP A 662 22.73 49.58 -27.08
CA ASP A 662 23.71 49.71 -25.98
C ASP A 662 24.65 48.50 -25.93
N GLY A 663 25.82 48.67 -26.57
CA GLY A 663 26.87 47.66 -26.66
C GLY A 663 27.38 47.19 -25.30
N GLY A 664 27.36 45.87 -25.09
CA GLY A 664 28.03 45.19 -23.99
C GLY A 664 28.47 43.78 -24.42
N SER A 665 29.78 43.56 -24.47
CA SER A 665 30.45 42.30 -24.82
C SER A 665 30.24 41.20 -23.77
N LEU A 666 30.09 39.94 -24.19
CA LEU A 666 30.30 38.78 -23.32
C LEU A 666 31.32 37.81 -23.93
N GLU A 667 32.39 37.56 -23.19
CA GLU A 667 33.46 36.59 -23.46
C GLU A 667 32.95 35.14 -23.35
N VAL A 668 33.48 34.27 -24.20
CA VAL A 668 33.26 32.81 -24.13
C VAL A 668 34.51 32.16 -23.53
N PRO A 669 34.42 31.36 -22.45
CA PRO A 669 35.51 30.48 -22.04
C PRO A 669 35.53 29.24 -22.93
N GLN A 670 36.69 28.94 -23.52
CA GLN A 670 37.01 27.62 -24.05
C GLN A 670 37.18 26.62 -22.90
N VAL A 671 36.62 25.42 -23.07
CA VAL A 671 37.14 24.19 -22.44
C VAL A 671 37.28 23.11 -23.51
N VAL A 672 38.46 22.49 -23.49
CA VAL A 672 39.01 21.49 -24.40
C VAL A 672 38.77 20.09 -23.84
N GLY A 673 38.59 19.11 -24.74
CA GLY A 673 38.71 17.66 -24.49
C GLY A 673 37.57 16.91 -25.19
N GLY A 674 37.73 16.22 -26.31
CA GLY A 674 38.90 15.54 -26.85
C GLY A 674 38.73 14.02 -26.67
N GLY A 675 38.06 13.39 -27.63
CA GLY A 675 37.90 11.94 -27.75
C GLY A 675 37.62 11.59 -29.20
N GLU A 676 38.68 11.46 -29.99
CA GLU A 676 38.63 11.07 -31.40
C GLU A 676 38.32 9.57 -31.53
N ALA A 677 37.36 9.23 -32.40
CA ALA A 677 37.32 7.95 -33.09
C ALA A 677 37.38 8.21 -34.60
N TRP A 678 38.39 7.63 -35.23
CA TRP A 678 38.78 7.85 -36.62
C TRP A 678 37.80 7.15 -37.58
N VAL A 679 37.23 7.92 -38.51
CA VAL A 679 36.57 7.41 -39.72
C VAL A 679 37.58 7.43 -40.86
N PHE A 680 38.00 6.27 -41.35
CA PHE A 680 38.61 6.14 -42.67
C PHE A 680 37.55 5.69 -43.67
N GLY A 681 37.23 6.57 -44.62
CA GLY A 681 36.44 6.22 -45.81
C GLY A 681 37.32 6.13 -47.04
N LEU A 682 37.22 5.02 -47.78
CA LEU A 682 36.85 4.94 -49.20
C LEU A 682 37.46 3.70 -49.88
N GLY A 683 36.58 2.91 -50.52
CA GLY A 683 36.93 2.17 -51.74
C GLY A 683 36.30 0.79 -51.92
N GLY A 684 35.12 0.72 -52.54
CA GLY A 684 34.82 -0.38 -53.48
C GLY A 684 33.52 -1.17 -53.30
N LEU A 685 32.61 -0.97 -54.26
CA LEU A 685 31.66 -1.92 -54.86
C LEU A 685 30.44 -2.48 -54.06
N ILE A 686 29.29 -1.85 -54.32
CA ILE A 686 28.06 -2.40 -54.94
C ILE A 686 27.83 -3.93 -54.82
N VAL A 687 26.76 -4.33 -54.11
CA VAL A 687 25.58 -5.07 -54.65
C VAL A 687 24.36 -4.69 -53.80
N GLY A 688 23.27 -4.27 -54.46
CA GLY A 688 22.02 -3.87 -53.81
C GLY A 688 20.95 -4.96 -53.79
N LEU A 689 19.71 -4.48 -53.54
CA LEU A 689 18.41 -5.16 -53.53
C LEU A 689 18.09 -5.89 -52.22
N GLY A 690 16.91 -5.79 -51.61
CA GLY A 690 15.66 -5.16 -52.01
C GLY A 690 14.57 -5.55 -50.99
N PHE A 691 13.53 -4.72 -50.93
CA PHE A 691 12.35 -4.79 -50.07
C PHE A 691 11.61 -6.16 -50.04
N GLY A 692 11.02 -6.49 -48.88
CA GLY A 692 9.56 -6.65 -48.76
C GLY A 692 8.92 -8.05 -48.84
N VAL A 693 8.43 -8.51 -47.68
CA VAL A 693 7.15 -9.19 -47.38
C VAL A 693 6.70 -10.40 -48.23
N LEU A 694 6.53 -11.57 -47.58
CA LEU A 694 5.35 -12.44 -47.75
C LEU A 694 5.29 -13.52 -46.66
N GLY A 695 4.15 -13.61 -45.98
CA GLY A 695 3.88 -14.61 -44.93
C GLY A 695 3.36 -15.95 -45.45
N MET A 696 3.31 -16.96 -44.59
CA MET A 696 2.41 -18.11 -44.68
C MET A 696 2.24 -18.86 -43.35
N ARG A 697 1.11 -19.55 -43.25
CA ARG A 697 0.41 -20.12 -42.08
C ARG A 697 0.99 -21.46 -41.56
N GLN A 698 0.63 -21.75 -40.30
CA GLN A 698 0.34 -23.05 -39.65
C GLN A 698 1.24 -24.27 -39.97
N ALA A 699 1.89 -24.85 -38.94
CA ALA A 699 1.48 -26.12 -38.31
C ALA A 699 2.61 -26.76 -37.45
N ASN A 700 2.21 -27.24 -36.28
CA ASN A 700 2.70 -28.43 -35.55
C ASN A 700 4.15 -28.57 -35.09
N ALA A 701 4.24 -28.68 -33.76
CA ALA A 701 4.88 -29.77 -33.00
C ALA A 701 6.35 -29.65 -32.57
N ARG A 702 6.46 -29.48 -31.24
CA ARG A 702 7.27 -30.25 -30.27
C ARG A 702 8.81 -30.18 -30.33
N LYS A 703 9.29 -29.77 -29.15
CA LYS A 703 10.26 -30.44 -28.26
C LYS A 703 11.74 -30.09 -28.41
N ASP A 704 12.27 -29.77 -27.23
CA ASP A 704 13.65 -29.97 -26.77
C ASP A 704 14.69 -28.96 -27.25
N GLN A 705 14.86 -27.84 -26.52
CA GLN A 705 16.18 -27.27 -26.27
C GLN A 705 16.28 -26.68 -24.85
N MET A 706 16.92 -27.45 -23.97
CA MET A 706 17.57 -26.98 -22.74
C MET A 706 18.78 -26.13 -23.14
N MET A 707 18.94 -24.96 -22.54
CA MET A 707 20.16 -24.16 -22.63
C MET A 707 20.97 -24.37 -21.35
N VAL A 708 22.11 -25.05 -21.48
CA VAL A 708 23.14 -25.15 -20.43
C VAL A 708 24.09 -23.97 -20.66
N LEU A 709 24.16 -23.06 -19.69
CA LEU A 709 25.22 -22.06 -19.60
C LEU A 709 26.34 -22.68 -18.77
N GLN A 710 27.55 -22.75 -19.33
CA GLN A 710 28.76 -23.14 -18.62
C GLN A 710 29.81 -22.05 -18.84
N ASP A 711 30.33 -21.55 -17.71
CA ASP A 711 31.37 -20.52 -17.57
C ASP A 711 32.67 -20.83 -18.32
N PHE A 712 33.37 -19.77 -18.74
CA PHE A 712 34.81 -19.82 -18.98
C PHE A 712 35.51 -18.59 -18.42
N ASP A 713 36.40 -18.86 -17.46
CA ASP A 713 37.55 -18.05 -17.05
C ASP A 713 38.70 -18.20 -18.05
N GLY A 714 39.48 -17.13 -18.23
CA GLY A 714 40.91 -17.20 -18.52
C GLY A 714 41.35 -17.14 -19.99
N ASP A 715 42.01 -16.02 -20.31
CA ASP A 715 43.10 -15.73 -21.25
C ASP A 715 43.44 -16.68 -22.42
N ASP A 716 43.66 -16.04 -23.58
CA ASP A 716 44.26 -16.52 -24.84
C ASP A 716 43.43 -17.47 -25.73
N VAL A 717 42.77 -16.90 -26.75
CA VAL A 717 42.26 -17.63 -27.92
C VAL A 717 42.70 -16.97 -29.21
N GLU A 718 43.78 -17.47 -29.81
CA GLU A 718 44.04 -17.33 -31.25
C GLU A 718 43.42 -18.56 -31.98
N ASP A 719 42.56 -18.27 -32.95
CA ASP A 719 41.99 -19.15 -33.99
C ASP A 719 41.39 -20.51 -33.60
N PHE A 720 40.07 -20.65 -33.79
CA PHE A 720 39.44 -21.95 -34.03
C PHE A 720 38.52 -21.93 -35.26
N SER A 721 38.74 -22.92 -36.14
CA SER A 721 37.84 -23.30 -37.23
C SER A 721 36.89 -24.42 -36.79
N VAL A 722 35.59 -24.28 -37.05
CA VAL A 722 34.59 -25.33 -36.80
C VAL A 722 34.38 -26.17 -38.07
N GLU A 723 34.74 -27.46 -38.02
CA GLU A 723 34.42 -28.45 -39.04
C GLU A 723 33.13 -29.20 -38.63
N MET A 724 32.02 -28.96 -39.33
CA MET A 724 30.77 -29.71 -39.09
C MET A 724 30.79 -31.05 -39.84
N LYS A 725 31.00 -32.15 -39.12
CA LYS A 725 30.77 -33.51 -39.64
C LYS A 725 29.33 -33.96 -39.38
N ARG A 726 28.61 -34.18 -40.48
CA ARG A 726 27.26 -34.77 -40.54
C ARG A 726 27.34 -36.27 -40.25
N MET A 727 26.90 -36.73 -39.08
CA MET A 727 26.69 -38.16 -38.83
C MET A 727 25.27 -38.56 -39.27
N GLY A 728 25.23 -39.44 -40.27
CA GLY A 728 24.02 -40.06 -40.79
C GLY A 728 23.50 -41.16 -39.85
N MET A 729 22.20 -41.35 -39.93
CA MET A 729 21.41 -42.36 -39.21
C MET A 729 21.62 -43.76 -39.80
N THR A 730 21.75 -44.76 -38.91
CA THR A 730 20.84 -45.93 -38.79
C THR A 730 20.96 -46.49 -37.39
#